data_AF-A0A8T4B434-F1
#
_entry.id   AF-A0A8T4B434-F1
#
_cell.length_a   1.000
_cell.length_b   1.000
_cell.length_c   1.000
_cell.angle_alpha   90.00
_cell.angle_beta   90.00
_cell.angle_gamma   90.00
#
_symmetry.space_group_name_H-M   'P 1'
#
loop_
_entity.id
_entity.type
_entity.pdbx_description
1 polymer ?
#
loop_
_entity_poly.entity_id
_entity_poly.type
_entity_poly.pdbx_seq_one_letter_code
_entity_poly.pdbx_strand_id
1 'polypeptide(L)'
;MRTAWWLVLLFVLPLASGLQTPAYMPKPDIGGEEKLLRLDQAVWTSQAWEEMEQHGVVPLRVVSPETLLVWHPTQSVLPSYVEVIPFDDAVWKGGLDDRGWSDIRLVFEPNLPLLVKEEVIASLSFLDAELIESVALVESVLPTSVHLSVGSRSVVERLLGLDGVLWIEPVLTTKARNAQASALLQDGVFSSHPLWTFGLDGSGIVLGVADSGIDADHACFRNATQDTSLHAEEGAPYPAVGIFGESHRKIIFLNDTIDGNDTPGQSDYRHGTHVVASLGCRDVQSQRTGAEPANGSTLAHGARLVVQDIVDESGWSPPNVDELLYEASVHGAVIHSNSWGDDTTAYTERTGHFDSYARAMPWSLAFIAPGNGGQGILEPANGRNVVAVSASTKDSSPERWGSTAYGPTEEGTDGVFLLAPGKNIQSANGDGFWDTNNDGLRLSSGTSMATPLAAGSAGIIQQLYEDGWIHGPWEPTTHVNLSDIQPEWAVPDVRSVALGSGFTPSGALLRATLALSTTPLDNEFRSGGDVSNALHNPYDGWGVLNLSTLVDTTSLTDGQSPGAHLWAHDSYRLHNTTVNDWFNEYAENDRGLSAFEQNPWFGQGASGPFLQTGDAFTHRFTPLDNESVRVRLAYPAKAQPALVDDLQLRVRLDDGSVMVADRIQGDGAPTSFYGSVVDLGNTSLFPQSNETTFGIDIPASLINGSRFIEVEVAARYVVPGGTPGSVGLDGDAVGFALVVSGVERDSDDHMDGDGDGVNNIDDACPMENASLADLNDDGCLDDDDGDGVHNLDDFCPEEDARGFDANVDGCIDDTDGDGVADPDDACLTDDLAWPVDGSGCYPIDQAPLLVVVEAPQDNSTITDNLSVAWRVVDDDGDGYVSNFTVRFTNQTNLSVFACSGIALQPGVLHRCTWSIPNDLPPYYLQSTTYEIAVTIETTNGSPAAVQPPITTVARENLSFTWNNPMHDDEPAPVSDDASVTIQPMVLIGIIGMLLGFAVARGFRVLNASSSGQEGSYPPFSDEKLAQGIGSSTEQE
;
A
#
# COMPACT_ATOMS: atom_id res chain seq x y z
N MET A 1 38.07 -37.20 88.65
CA MET A 1 38.27 -37.84 87.32
C MET A 1 37.09 -37.65 86.36
N ARG A 2 35.83 -37.58 86.80
CA ARG A 2 34.66 -37.33 85.91
C ARG A 2 34.52 -35.89 85.40
N THR A 3 34.98 -34.89 86.14
CA THR A 3 34.92 -33.47 85.74
C THR A 3 35.97 -33.07 84.70
N ALA A 4 37.10 -33.76 84.65
CA ALA A 4 38.14 -33.51 83.63
C ALA A 4 37.73 -34.03 82.24
N TRP A 5 36.92 -35.10 82.18
CA TRP A 5 36.42 -35.64 80.91
C TRP A 5 35.38 -34.74 80.24
N TRP A 6 34.53 -34.07 81.02
CA TRP A 6 33.55 -33.12 80.48
C TRP A 6 34.19 -31.84 79.94
N LEU A 7 35.28 -31.36 80.54
CA LEU A 7 36.02 -30.20 80.05
C LEU A 7 36.79 -30.49 78.75
N VAL A 8 37.30 -31.72 78.57
CA VAL A 8 37.92 -32.13 77.30
C VAL A 8 36.87 -32.27 76.19
N LEU A 9 35.68 -32.81 76.50
CA LEU A 9 34.57 -32.88 75.54
C LEU A 9 34.06 -31.48 75.12
N LEU A 10 33.97 -30.53 76.05
CA LEU A 10 33.55 -29.15 75.77
C LEU A 10 34.58 -28.33 74.98
N PHE A 11 35.87 -28.68 75.02
CA PHE A 11 36.91 -28.03 74.21
C PHE A 11 37.15 -28.71 72.85
N VAL A 12 36.76 -29.97 72.68
CA VAL A 12 36.92 -30.71 71.41
C VAL A 12 35.67 -30.61 70.53
N LEU A 13 34.48 -30.42 71.11
CA LEU A 13 33.23 -30.26 70.36
C LEU A 13 33.19 -29.03 69.42
N PRO A 14 33.78 -27.85 69.73
CA PRO A 14 33.82 -26.74 68.78
C PRO A 14 34.85 -26.93 67.66
N LEU A 15 35.81 -27.86 67.80
CA LEU A 15 36.84 -28.16 66.80
C LEU A 15 36.39 -29.23 65.79
N ALA A 16 35.34 -29.99 66.09
CA ALA A 16 34.74 -30.97 65.17
C ALA A 16 33.66 -30.35 64.25
N SER A 17 33.25 -29.11 64.51
CA SER A 17 32.19 -28.41 63.73
C SER A 17 32.73 -27.32 62.78
N GLY A 18 34.06 -27.14 62.71
CA GLY A 18 34.70 -26.06 61.94
C GLY A 18 35.59 -26.53 60.79
N LEU A 19 35.56 -27.81 60.43
CA LEU A 19 36.34 -28.40 59.32
C LEU A 19 35.46 -29.28 58.44
N GLN A 20 34.31 -28.78 58.01
CA GLN A 20 33.83 -29.11 56.69
C GLN A 20 34.32 -27.99 55.79
N THR A 21 35.52 -28.18 55.23
CA THR A 21 35.78 -27.55 53.92
C THR A 21 34.62 -27.97 53.03
N PRO A 22 33.94 -27.05 52.30
CA PRO A 22 33.00 -27.48 51.28
C PRO A 22 33.72 -28.53 50.43
N ALA A 23 33.08 -29.68 50.20
CA ALA A 23 33.67 -30.70 49.36
C ALA A 23 34.06 -30.00 48.05
N TYR A 24 35.36 -29.92 47.77
CA TYR A 24 35.87 -29.39 46.52
C TYR A 24 35.38 -30.34 45.44
N MET A 25 34.25 -30.02 44.82
CA MET A 25 33.83 -30.67 43.61
C MET A 25 34.76 -30.15 42.52
N PRO A 26 35.57 -30.99 41.88
CA PRO A 26 36.19 -30.57 40.64
C PRO A 26 35.04 -30.19 39.69
N LYS A 27 35.08 -28.96 39.16
CA LYS A 27 34.24 -28.58 38.02
C LYS A 27 34.39 -29.72 36.98
N PRO A 28 33.29 -30.23 36.40
CA PRO A 28 33.39 -31.22 35.34
C PRO A 28 34.41 -30.72 34.30
N ASP A 29 35.29 -31.59 33.80
CA ASP A 29 36.20 -31.20 32.72
C ASP A 29 35.43 -31.33 31.41
N ILE A 30 34.53 -30.37 31.17
CA ILE A 30 33.53 -30.35 30.08
C ILE A 30 34.13 -29.90 28.73
N GLY A 31 35.46 -29.92 28.60
CA GLY A 31 36.14 -29.55 27.35
C GLY A 31 36.00 -28.10 26.90
N GLY A 32 35.43 -27.23 27.75
CA GLY A 32 35.21 -25.79 27.52
C GLY A 32 34.66 -25.09 28.76
N GLU A 33 34.41 -23.78 28.64
CA GLU A 33 33.77 -22.95 29.67
C GLU A 33 32.92 -21.84 29.03
N GLU A 34 31.95 -21.32 29.77
CA GLU A 34 31.19 -20.14 29.35
C GLU A 34 32.04 -18.87 29.46
N LYS A 35 31.93 -17.99 28.46
CA LYS A 35 32.58 -16.68 28.45
C LYS A 35 31.66 -15.60 27.93
N LEU A 36 31.63 -14.46 28.63
CA LEU A 36 31.00 -13.26 28.12
C LEU A 36 32.04 -12.43 27.37
N LEU A 37 31.79 -12.24 26.08
CA LEU A 37 32.61 -11.44 25.17
C LEU A 37 32.01 -10.05 25.04
N ARG A 38 32.82 -8.99 25.13
CA ARG A 38 32.44 -7.59 24.91
C ARG A 38 33.16 -7.01 23.70
N LEU A 39 32.43 -6.21 22.92
CA LEU A 39 32.97 -5.35 21.87
C LEU A 39 33.28 -3.95 22.43
N ASP A 40 34.39 -3.34 22.03
CA ASP A 40 34.84 -2.03 22.56
C ASP A 40 33.96 -0.84 22.10
N GLN A 41 33.56 -0.81 20.82
CA GLN A 41 32.76 0.27 20.21
C GLN A 41 31.91 -0.26 19.04
N ALA A 42 31.15 -1.33 19.27
CA ALA A 42 30.24 -1.90 18.28
C ALA A 42 29.14 -2.71 18.96
N VAL A 43 28.08 -2.99 18.21
CA VAL A 43 27.04 -3.95 18.62
C VAL A 43 27.25 -5.28 17.90
N TRP A 44 26.77 -6.36 18.50
CA TRP A 44 26.78 -7.68 17.87
C TRP A 44 25.84 -7.70 16.67
N THR A 45 26.33 -8.26 15.57
CA THR A 45 25.59 -8.47 14.32
C THR A 45 25.65 -9.94 13.94
N SER A 46 24.78 -10.38 13.02
CA SER A 46 24.78 -11.77 12.55
C SER A 46 26.08 -12.13 11.82
N GLN A 47 26.75 -11.16 11.19
CA GLN A 47 28.09 -11.37 10.65
C GLN A 47 29.12 -11.65 11.76
N ALA A 48 29.10 -10.86 12.85
CA ALA A 48 30.02 -11.07 13.96
C ALA A 48 29.72 -12.39 14.70
N TRP A 49 28.45 -12.82 14.74
CA TRP A 49 28.02 -14.13 15.22
C TRP A 49 28.65 -15.26 14.39
N GLU A 50 28.48 -15.22 13.06
CA GLU A 50 29.05 -16.21 12.13
C GLU A 50 30.59 -16.27 12.24
N GLU A 51 31.25 -15.11 12.41
CA GLU A 51 32.70 -15.06 12.63
C GLU A 51 33.13 -15.83 13.90
N MET A 52 32.35 -15.81 14.99
CA MET A 52 32.66 -16.61 16.18
C MET A 52 32.61 -18.11 15.89
N GLU A 53 31.58 -18.55 15.16
CA GLU A 53 31.42 -19.95 14.77
C GLU A 53 32.59 -20.44 13.91
N GLN A 54 33.07 -19.60 12.98
CA GLN A 54 34.26 -19.88 12.18
C GLN A 54 35.54 -20.03 13.02
N HIS A 55 35.60 -19.39 14.19
CA HIS A 55 36.68 -19.53 15.17
C HIS A 55 36.56 -20.78 16.08
N GLY A 56 35.53 -21.61 15.87
CA GLY A 56 35.24 -22.79 16.70
C GLY A 56 34.75 -22.43 18.10
N VAL A 57 34.12 -21.26 18.23
CA VAL A 57 33.43 -20.78 19.42
C VAL A 57 31.94 -20.87 19.13
N VAL A 58 31.13 -21.32 20.07
CA VAL A 58 29.69 -21.46 19.84
C VAL A 58 28.98 -20.30 20.54
N PRO A 59 28.40 -19.35 19.81
CA PRO A 59 27.54 -18.33 20.40
C PRO A 59 26.33 -18.96 21.09
N LEU A 60 26.03 -18.51 22.31
CA LEU A 60 24.86 -18.97 23.06
C LEU A 60 23.73 -17.96 22.92
N ARG A 61 23.97 -16.70 23.34
CA ARG A 61 23.01 -15.59 23.22
C ARG A 61 23.65 -14.22 23.41
N VAL A 62 22.97 -13.19 22.90
CA VAL A 62 23.29 -11.79 23.19
C VAL A 62 22.73 -11.40 24.56
N VAL A 63 23.60 -10.87 25.45
CA VAL A 63 23.24 -10.43 26.81
C VAL A 63 22.99 -8.92 26.86
N SER A 64 23.70 -8.16 26.04
CA SER A 64 23.49 -6.72 25.78
C SER A 64 23.94 -6.45 24.35
N PRO A 65 23.55 -5.33 23.71
CA PRO A 65 23.98 -5.04 22.34
C PRO A 65 25.49 -5.17 22.13
N GLU A 66 26.31 -4.90 23.15
CA GLU A 66 27.78 -4.97 23.10
C GLU A 66 28.37 -6.30 23.58
N THR A 67 27.56 -7.19 24.18
CA THR A 67 28.06 -8.41 24.84
C THR A 67 27.36 -9.70 24.41
N LEU A 68 28.16 -10.71 24.07
CA LEU A 68 27.72 -12.03 23.61
C LEU A 68 28.22 -13.10 24.57
N LEU A 69 27.31 -13.92 25.10
CA LEU A 69 27.65 -15.12 25.84
C LEU A 69 27.99 -16.22 24.85
N VAL A 70 29.12 -16.89 25.05
CA VAL A 70 29.58 -17.98 24.19
C VAL A 70 29.99 -19.19 25.03
N TRP A 71 29.85 -20.37 24.44
CA TRP A 71 30.58 -21.55 24.85
C TRP A 71 31.97 -21.52 24.21
N HIS A 72 33.02 -21.49 25.04
CA HIS A 72 34.42 -21.45 24.60
C HIS A 72 35.10 -22.81 24.82
N PRO A 73 35.23 -23.65 23.77
CA PRO A 73 36.01 -24.88 23.86
C PRO A 73 37.48 -24.61 24.23
N THR A 74 38.08 -25.48 25.04
CA THR A 74 39.46 -25.32 25.56
C THR A 74 40.53 -25.18 24.46
N GLN A 75 40.24 -25.66 23.23
CA GLN A 75 41.16 -25.65 22.10
C GLN A 75 40.95 -24.48 21.11
N SER A 76 39.88 -23.68 21.25
CA SER A 76 39.59 -22.58 20.33
C SER A 76 40.26 -21.27 20.74
N VAL A 77 40.50 -20.38 19.77
CA VAL A 77 41.18 -19.09 19.99
C VAL A 77 40.21 -17.95 19.69
N LEU A 78 39.97 -17.12 20.71
CA LEU A 78 39.15 -15.93 20.58
C LEU A 78 39.84 -14.86 19.71
N PRO A 79 39.09 -14.13 18.87
CA PRO A 79 39.63 -12.99 18.11
C PRO A 79 40.23 -11.91 19.02
N SER A 80 41.17 -11.12 18.49
CA SER A 80 41.86 -10.09 19.29
C SER A 80 41.02 -8.84 19.56
N TYR A 81 39.87 -8.70 18.90
CA TYR A 81 38.99 -7.52 19.01
C TYR A 81 37.91 -7.67 20.09
N VAL A 82 37.79 -8.84 20.73
CA VAL A 82 36.84 -9.08 21.83
C VAL A 82 37.56 -9.07 23.18
N GLU A 83 36.92 -8.47 24.18
CA GLU A 83 37.34 -8.54 25.58
C GLU A 83 36.54 -9.62 26.32
N VAL A 84 37.21 -10.47 27.11
CA VAL A 84 36.52 -11.40 28.02
C VAL A 84 36.28 -10.71 29.35
N ILE A 85 35.02 -10.64 29.76
CA ILE A 85 34.61 -10.04 31.03
C ILE A 85 34.01 -11.09 31.97
N PRO A 86 34.11 -10.93 33.31
CA PRO A 86 33.49 -11.83 34.27
C PRO A 86 31.96 -11.83 34.13
N PHE A 87 31.35 -13.00 34.23
CA PHE A 87 29.91 -13.19 34.13
C PHE A 87 29.46 -14.38 34.98
N ASP A 88 28.31 -14.25 35.61
CA ASP A 88 27.63 -15.28 36.41
C ASP A 88 26.14 -14.94 36.33
N ASP A 89 25.35 -15.76 35.65
CA ASP A 89 23.98 -15.41 35.24
C ASP A 89 22.94 -16.48 35.56
N ALA A 90 23.38 -17.66 36.02
CA ALA A 90 22.45 -18.70 36.39
C ALA A 90 21.63 -18.29 37.61
N VAL A 91 20.32 -18.14 37.44
CA VAL A 91 19.41 -17.67 38.50
C VAL A 91 18.44 -18.74 38.95
N TRP A 92 18.01 -18.66 40.22
CA TRP A 92 16.87 -19.43 40.73
C TRP A 92 15.57 -18.65 40.51
N LYS A 93 14.67 -19.18 39.67
CA LYS A 93 13.33 -18.63 39.40
C LYS A 93 12.31 -19.26 40.35
N GLY A 94 12.38 -18.89 41.63
CA GLY A 94 11.47 -19.42 42.67
C GLY A 94 10.02 -18.95 42.52
N GLY A 95 9.08 -19.71 43.08
CA GLY A 95 7.65 -19.34 43.14
C GLY A 95 7.28 -18.47 44.35
N LEU A 96 6.00 -18.08 44.43
CA LEU A 96 5.49 -17.21 45.51
C LEU A 96 5.55 -17.83 46.93
N ASP A 97 5.51 -19.17 47.06
CA ASP A 97 5.87 -19.89 48.29
C ASP A 97 7.08 -20.80 48.01
N ASP A 98 8.17 -20.51 48.69
CA ASP A 98 9.48 -21.12 48.48
C ASP A 98 9.62 -22.47 49.24
N ARG A 99 8.49 -23.05 49.67
CA ARG A 99 8.39 -24.26 50.49
C ARG A 99 7.55 -25.33 49.79
N GLY A 100 8.05 -26.56 49.75
CA GLY A 100 7.25 -27.74 49.40
C GLY A 100 7.50 -28.33 48.01
N TRP A 101 8.49 -27.86 47.26
CA TRP A 101 8.94 -28.51 46.02
C TRP A 101 9.88 -29.69 46.33
N SER A 102 9.64 -30.83 45.70
CA SER A 102 10.57 -31.98 45.61
C SER A 102 11.37 -31.99 44.31
N ASP A 103 10.81 -31.35 43.28
CA ASP A 103 11.24 -31.49 41.90
C ASP A 103 11.48 -30.12 41.26
N ILE A 104 12.49 -30.04 40.41
CA ILE A 104 12.96 -28.82 39.74
C ILE A 104 13.16 -29.08 38.24
N ARG A 105 13.09 -28.02 37.43
CA ARG A 105 13.60 -28.00 36.06
C ARG A 105 14.96 -27.32 36.04
N LEU A 106 15.95 -28.02 35.50
CA LEU A 106 17.25 -27.45 35.15
C LEU A 106 17.17 -27.01 33.69
N VAL A 107 17.23 -25.69 33.44
CA VAL A 107 17.11 -25.11 32.10
C VAL A 107 18.51 -24.79 31.58
N PHE A 108 18.83 -25.29 30.39
CA PHE A 108 20.10 -25.06 29.71
C PHE A 108 20.09 -23.78 28.88
N GLU A 109 21.27 -23.19 28.67
CA GLU A 109 21.46 -22.09 27.73
C GLU A 109 21.01 -22.48 26.30
N PRO A 110 20.43 -21.55 25.52
CA PRO A 110 20.14 -21.77 24.10
C PRO A 110 21.43 -22.01 23.31
N ASN A 111 21.34 -22.73 22.20
CA ASN A 111 22.49 -23.11 21.35
C ASN A 111 23.57 -23.94 22.07
N LEU A 112 23.32 -24.42 23.30
CA LEU A 112 24.30 -25.21 24.04
C LEU A 112 24.52 -26.57 23.34
N PRO A 113 25.78 -26.96 23.05
CA PRO A 113 26.05 -28.21 22.34
C PRO A 113 25.55 -29.44 23.10
N LEU A 114 25.07 -30.46 22.38
CA LEU A 114 24.51 -31.68 22.97
C LEU A 114 25.48 -32.38 23.90
N LEU A 115 26.75 -32.47 23.51
CA LEU A 115 27.80 -33.10 24.31
C LEU A 115 27.96 -32.42 25.68
N VAL A 116 27.79 -31.11 25.75
CA VAL A 116 27.87 -30.36 27.01
C VAL A 116 26.67 -30.69 27.90
N LYS A 117 25.45 -30.74 27.33
CA LYS A 117 24.24 -31.16 28.06
C LYS A 117 24.39 -32.57 28.65
N GLU A 118 24.90 -33.51 27.86
CA GLU A 118 25.15 -34.90 28.30
C GLU A 118 26.15 -34.96 29.46
N GLU A 119 27.21 -34.15 29.42
CA GLU A 119 28.23 -34.10 30.47
C GLU A 119 27.75 -33.41 31.76
N VAL A 120 26.92 -32.36 31.65
CA VAL A 120 26.24 -31.75 32.81
C VAL A 120 25.34 -32.79 33.47
N ILE A 121 24.57 -33.56 32.69
CA ILE A 121 23.73 -34.64 33.23
C ILE A 121 24.55 -35.76 33.86
N ALA A 122 25.66 -36.18 33.23
CA ALA A 122 26.56 -37.16 33.83
C ALA A 122 27.09 -36.69 35.20
N SER A 123 27.28 -35.37 35.35
CA SER A 123 27.74 -34.74 36.58
C SER A 123 26.68 -34.73 37.69
N LEU A 124 25.39 -34.82 37.36
CA LEU A 124 24.29 -34.91 38.33
C LEU A 124 24.41 -36.15 39.23
N SER A 125 25.00 -37.25 38.73
CA SER A 125 25.21 -38.47 39.52
C SER A 125 26.10 -38.29 40.77
N PHE A 126 26.88 -37.21 40.81
CA PHE A 126 27.71 -36.81 41.96
C PHE A 126 27.00 -35.83 42.90
N LEU A 127 25.85 -35.32 42.46
CA LEU A 127 24.93 -34.48 43.23
C LEU A 127 23.76 -35.34 43.71
N ASP A 128 23.11 -34.93 44.80
CA ASP A 128 21.90 -35.59 45.30
C ASP A 128 20.68 -35.14 44.45
N ALA A 129 20.79 -35.36 43.13
CA ALA A 129 19.86 -34.97 42.08
C ALA A 129 19.66 -36.15 41.11
N GLU A 130 18.43 -36.62 40.95
CA GLU A 130 18.08 -37.74 40.08
C GLU A 130 17.10 -37.30 38.98
N LEU A 131 17.29 -37.79 37.76
CA LEU A 131 16.35 -37.55 36.66
C LEU A 131 15.02 -38.27 36.93
N ILE A 132 13.92 -37.54 36.84
CA ILE A 132 12.57 -38.09 37.02
C ILE A 132 12.13 -38.86 35.76
N GLU A 133 12.49 -38.33 34.59
CA GLU A 133 12.16 -38.92 33.29
C GLU A 133 13.40 -38.98 32.41
N SER A 134 13.51 -40.06 31.61
CA SER A 134 14.55 -40.16 30.59
C SER A 134 14.16 -39.33 29.38
N VAL A 135 14.58 -38.06 29.36
CA VAL A 135 14.34 -37.15 28.23
C VAL A 135 15.47 -37.31 27.20
N ALA A 136 15.11 -37.35 25.92
CA ALA A 136 16.09 -37.27 24.84
C ALA A 136 16.59 -35.82 24.74
N LEU A 137 17.87 -35.60 25.04
CA LEU A 137 18.48 -34.29 24.86
C LEU A 137 18.59 -33.96 23.38
N VAL A 138 18.33 -32.70 23.06
CA VAL A 138 18.39 -32.16 21.70
C VAL A 138 19.22 -30.87 21.67
N GLU A 139 19.86 -30.61 20.54
CA GLU A 139 20.38 -29.28 20.23
C GLU A 139 19.20 -28.43 19.75
N SER A 140 19.11 -27.20 20.25
CA SER A 140 18.04 -26.27 19.91
C SER A 140 18.56 -24.85 20.08
N VAL A 141 18.04 -23.96 19.23
CA VAL A 141 18.26 -22.51 19.34
C VAL A 141 17.51 -21.90 20.53
N LEU A 142 16.57 -22.66 21.11
CA LEU A 142 15.80 -22.31 22.29
C LEU A 142 16.40 -22.95 23.55
N PRO A 143 16.11 -22.40 24.74
CA PRO A 143 16.38 -23.08 25.99
C PRO A 143 15.67 -24.44 26.04
N THR A 144 16.35 -25.45 26.58
CA THR A 144 15.79 -26.80 26.78
C THR A 144 15.99 -27.20 28.24
N SER A 145 15.11 -28.04 28.80
CA SER A 145 15.21 -28.42 30.20
C SER A 145 15.21 -29.93 30.47
N VAL A 146 15.58 -30.29 31.70
CA VAL A 146 15.39 -31.63 32.27
C VAL A 146 14.78 -31.57 33.66
N HIS A 147 13.95 -32.56 33.97
CA HIS A 147 13.24 -32.67 35.25
C HIS A 147 14.04 -33.49 36.25
N LEU A 148 14.33 -32.88 37.40
CA LEU A 148 15.17 -33.46 38.45
C LEU A 148 14.42 -33.52 39.78
N SER A 149 14.52 -34.65 40.47
CA SER A 149 14.19 -34.76 41.88
C SER A 149 15.43 -34.46 42.71
N VAL A 150 15.30 -33.58 43.70
CA VAL A 150 16.46 -33.08 44.47
C VAL A 150 16.27 -33.27 45.96
N GLY A 151 17.30 -33.82 46.63
CA GLY A 151 17.22 -34.15 48.05
C GLY A 151 17.37 -32.96 49.01
N SER A 152 17.91 -31.82 48.57
CA SER A 152 18.00 -30.60 49.38
C SER A 152 18.23 -29.32 48.58
N ARG A 153 17.83 -28.17 49.14
CA ARG A 153 18.05 -26.83 48.55
C ARG A 153 19.54 -26.47 48.33
N SER A 154 20.45 -27.06 49.10
CA SER A 154 21.90 -26.87 48.89
C SER A 154 22.40 -27.42 47.55
N VAL A 155 21.64 -28.35 46.93
CA VAL A 155 21.95 -28.88 45.61
C VAL A 155 21.70 -27.82 44.54
N VAL A 156 20.63 -27.04 44.65
CA VAL A 156 20.29 -25.95 43.72
C VAL A 156 21.42 -24.93 43.63
N GLU A 157 21.96 -24.47 44.76
CA GLU A 157 23.10 -23.54 44.78
C GLU A 157 24.35 -24.11 44.07
N ARG A 158 24.53 -25.44 44.08
CA ARG A 158 25.64 -26.09 43.36
C ARG A 158 25.36 -26.23 41.87
N LEU A 159 24.10 -26.47 41.50
CA LEU A 159 23.68 -26.57 40.10
C LEU A 159 23.74 -25.21 39.39
N LEU A 160 23.40 -24.11 40.08
CA LEU A 160 23.55 -22.76 39.54
C LEU A 160 25.01 -22.39 39.23
N GLY A 161 25.99 -23.04 39.86
CA GLY A 161 27.41 -22.79 39.58
C GLY A 161 27.98 -23.61 38.41
N LEU A 162 27.15 -24.35 37.66
CA LEU A 162 27.58 -25.15 36.52
C LEU A 162 27.45 -24.34 35.22
N ASP A 163 28.50 -24.32 34.41
CA ASP A 163 28.43 -23.77 33.06
C ASP A 163 27.42 -24.57 32.22
N GLY A 164 26.72 -23.89 31.31
CA GLY A 164 25.65 -24.40 30.47
C GLY A 164 24.27 -24.28 31.12
N VAL A 165 24.19 -23.91 32.40
CA VAL A 165 22.92 -23.74 33.12
C VAL A 165 22.49 -22.28 33.02
N LEU A 166 21.34 -22.06 32.38
CA LEU A 166 20.74 -20.75 32.23
C LEU A 166 19.97 -20.33 33.49
N TRP A 167 19.08 -21.19 33.98
CA TRP A 167 18.39 -20.99 35.24
C TRP A 167 17.83 -22.30 35.78
N ILE A 168 17.33 -22.25 37.02
CA ILE A 168 16.62 -23.36 37.65
C ILE A 168 15.28 -22.84 38.15
N GLU A 169 14.22 -23.57 37.86
CA GLU A 169 12.86 -23.27 38.31
C GLU A 169 12.23 -24.47 39.04
N PRO A 170 11.36 -24.25 40.04
CA PRO A 170 10.61 -25.34 40.67
C PRO A 170 9.51 -25.85 39.75
N VAL A 171 9.23 -27.16 39.78
CA VAL A 171 8.01 -27.69 39.15
C VAL A 171 6.82 -27.36 40.06
N LEU A 172 5.94 -26.45 39.61
CA LEU A 172 4.78 -26.00 40.37
C LEU A 172 3.50 -26.71 39.90
N THR A 173 2.47 -26.70 40.76
CA THR A 173 1.15 -27.23 40.40
C THR A 173 0.35 -26.18 39.63
N THR A 174 -0.05 -26.51 38.41
CA THR A 174 -0.98 -25.72 37.60
C THR A 174 -2.38 -25.71 38.19
N LYS A 175 -3.07 -24.58 38.10
CA LYS A 175 -4.45 -24.42 38.61
C LYS A 175 -5.29 -23.55 37.68
N ALA A 176 -6.61 -23.72 37.75
CA ALA A 176 -7.57 -22.80 37.15
C ALA A 176 -7.42 -21.40 37.76
N ARG A 177 -7.61 -20.35 36.96
CA ARG A 177 -7.66 -18.96 37.48
C ARG A 177 -9.06 -18.59 37.99
N ASN A 178 -9.68 -19.44 38.81
CA ASN A 178 -10.94 -19.15 39.50
C ASN A 178 -10.73 -18.77 40.97
N ALA A 179 -11.25 -17.61 41.37
CA ALA A 179 -11.47 -17.32 42.78
C ALA A 179 -12.97 -17.43 43.05
N GLN A 180 -13.37 -18.36 43.93
CA GLN A 180 -14.77 -18.62 44.31
C GLN A 180 -15.65 -17.36 44.35
N ALA A 181 -16.69 -17.33 43.51
CA ALA A 181 -17.80 -16.39 43.63
C ALA A 181 -19.10 -17.01 43.06
N SER A 182 -19.73 -17.92 43.82
CA SER A 182 -21.11 -18.35 43.59
C SER A 182 -22.03 -17.81 44.68
N ALA A 183 -22.22 -16.49 44.76
CA ALA A 183 -23.38 -15.87 45.40
C ALA A 183 -23.34 -14.34 45.27
N LEU A 184 -24.18 -13.76 44.41
CA LEU A 184 -25.15 -12.70 44.74
C LEU A 184 -25.72 -12.06 43.48
N LEU A 185 -27.05 -11.89 43.52
CA LEU A 185 -27.99 -11.48 42.49
C LEU A 185 -27.62 -10.21 41.72
N GLN A 186 -27.78 -10.24 40.39
CA GLN A 186 -28.10 -9.06 39.59
C GLN A 186 -28.97 -9.45 38.38
N ASP A 187 -30.09 -8.74 38.26
CA ASP A 187 -30.78 -8.45 37.01
C ASP A 187 -30.26 -7.08 36.55
N GLY A 188 -29.84 -6.92 35.30
CA GLY A 188 -29.12 -5.73 34.83
C GLY A 188 -28.77 -5.82 33.35
N VAL A 189 -29.75 -5.41 32.55
CA VAL A 189 -29.91 -5.58 31.09
C VAL A 189 -28.93 -4.75 30.25
N PHE A 190 -28.31 -5.36 29.24
CA PHE A 190 -27.62 -4.74 28.09
C PHE A 190 -28.15 -5.41 26.82
N SER A 191 -29.07 -4.76 26.09
CA SER A 191 -29.95 -5.42 25.11
C SER A 191 -29.68 -5.06 23.63
N SER A 192 -28.45 -4.68 23.26
CA SER A 192 -28.14 -4.38 21.85
C SER A 192 -26.76 -4.86 21.45
N HIS A 193 -26.71 -5.67 20.39
CA HIS A 193 -25.49 -6.17 19.75
C HIS A 193 -25.47 -5.71 18.29
N PRO A 194 -25.05 -4.47 17.99
CA PRO A 194 -25.17 -3.91 16.65
C PRO A 194 -24.37 -4.69 15.60
N LEU A 195 -23.19 -5.21 15.96
CA LEU A 195 -22.35 -6.02 15.04
C LEU A 195 -23.06 -7.30 14.54
N TRP A 196 -23.86 -7.96 15.38
CA TRP A 196 -24.61 -9.16 14.98
C TRP A 196 -25.59 -8.86 13.85
N THR A 197 -26.21 -7.68 13.87
CA THR A 197 -27.14 -7.27 12.81
C THR A 197 -26.48 -7.04 11.47
N PHE A 198 -25.14 -7.10 11.38
CA PHE A 198 -24.36 -7.03 10.14
C PHE A 198 -23.63 -8.35 9.81
N GLY A 199 -23.93 -9.44 10.52
CA GLY A 199 -23.27 -10.74 10.32
C GLY A 199 -21.87 -10.86 10.94
N LEU A 200 -21.46 -9.87 11.74
CA LEU A 200 -20.19 -9.88 12.47
C LEU A 200 -20.36 -10.58 13.82
N ASP A 201 -20.27 -11.91 13.78
CA ASP A 201 -20.47 -12.82 14.92
C ASP A 201 -19.35 -13.87 15.07
N GLY A 202 -18.25 -13.74 14.34
CA GLY A 202 -17.13 -14.69 14.30
C GLY A 202 -17.36 -15.85 13.33
N SER A 203 -18.40 -15.80 12.48
CA SER A 203 -18.58 -16.77 11.40
C SER A 203 -17.33 -16.85 10.51
N GLY A 204 -16.97 -18.06 10.08
CA GLY A 204 -15.73 -18.32 9.34
C GLY A 204 -14.50 -18.53 10.21
N ILE A 205 -14.50 -17.99 11.44
CA ILE A 205 -13.34 -18.03 12.34
C ILE A 205 -13.30 -19.32 13.17
N VAL A 206 -12.09 -19.82 13.40
CA VAL A 206 -11.81 -20.94 14.31
C VAL A 206 -11.03 -20.43 15.53
N LEU A 207 -11.52 -20.74 16.73
CA LEU A 207 -10.91 -20.35 18.00
C LEU A 207 -10.48 -21.59 18.80
N GLY A 208 -9.25 -21.58 19.30
CA GLY A 208 -8.69 -22.62 20.16
C GLY A 208 -8.92 -22.32 21.64
N VAL A 209 -9.09 -23.36 22.45
CA VAL A 209 -9.21 -23.26 23.90
C VAL A 209 -8.71 -24.53 24.57
N ALA A 210 -7.84 -24.35 25.58
CA ALA A 210 -7.38 -25.42 26.46
C ALA A 210 -7.84 -25.13 27.89
N ASP A 211 -8.61 -26.05 28.46
CA ASP A 211 -9.17 -25.92 29.81
C ASP A 211 -9.57 -27.31 30.36
N SER A 212 -10.38 -27.37 31.43
CA SER A 212 -10.78 -28.60 32.12
C SER A 212 -11.83 -29.46 31.39
N GLY A 213 -11.89 -29.36 30.06
CA GLY A 213 -12.86 -30.08 29.26
C GLY A 213 -14.15 -29.33 28.93
N ILE A 214 -15.11 -30.06 28.38
CA ILE A 214 -16.37 -29.52 27.87
C ILE A 214 -17.54 -30.49 28.02
N ASP A 215 -18.66 -30.01 28.54
CA ASP A 215 -19.94 -30.72 28.50
C ASP A 215 -20.57 -30.57 27.10
N ALA A 216 -20.17 -31.41 26.15
CA ALA A 216 -20.48 -31.17 24.74
C ALA A 216 -21.95 -31.41 24.34
N ASP A 217 -22.74 -32.06 25.19
CA ASP A 217 -24.20 -32.19 24.98
C ASP A 217 -24.98 -30.95 25.43
N HIS A 218 -24.29 -29.95 25.98
CA HIS A 218 -24.89 -28.66 26.29
C HIS A 218 -25.40 -27.96 25.04
N ALA A 219 -26.52 -27.24 25.16
CA ALA A 219 -27.15 -26.48 24.08
C ALA A 219 -26.21 -25.53 23.32
N CYS A 220 -25.12 -25.08 23.93
CA CYS A 220 -24.08 -24.27 23.27
C CYS A 220 -23.31 -25.03 22.19
N PHE A 221 -23.13 -26.35 22.34
CA PHE A 221 -22.14 -27.11 21.59
C PHE A 221 -22.73 -28.23 20.73
N ARG A 222 -23.71 -28.97 21.25
CA ARG A 222 -24.31 -30.14 20.57
C ARG A 222 -24.87 -29.82 19.19
N ASN A 223 -24.76 -30.73 18.23
CA ASN A 223 -25.22 -30.51 16.87
C ASN A 223 -26.75 -30.34 16.76
N ALA A 224 -27.54 -31.17 17.44
CA ALA A 224 -29.00 -31.22 17.30
C ALA A 224 -29.74 -30.85 18.59
N THR A 225 -31.03 -30.52 18.50
CA THR A 225 -31.80 -30.11 19.70
C THR A 225 -32.15 -31.30 20.60
N GLN A 226 -32.21 -32.52 20.06
CA GLN A 226 -32.43 -33.80 20.75
C GLN A 226 -31.92 -34.97 19.89
N ASP A 227 -31.72 -36.15 20.46
CA ASP A 227 -31.15 -37.33 19.76
C ASP A 227 -31.98 -37.84 18.57
N THR A 228 -33.25 -37.46 18.50
CA THR A 228 -34.18 -37.87 17.43
C THR A 228 -34.60 -36.72 16.52
N SER A 229 -34.01 -35.54 16.74
CA SER A 229 -34.32 -34.32 15.98
C SER A 229 -33.59 -34.28 14.63
N LEU A 230 -34.01 -33.36 13.77
CA LEU A 230 -33.27 -33.08 12.55
C LEU A 230 -31.84 -32.63 12.91
N HIS A 231 -30.85 -33.08 12.13
CA HIS A 231 -29.41 -32.89 12.36
C HIS A 231 -28.81 -33.73 13.48
N ALA A 232 -29.58 -34.60 14.15
CA ALA A 232 -28.99 -35.64 14.99
C ALA A 232 -28.31 -36.69 14.10
N GLU A 233 -27.14 -37.16 14.51
CA GLU A 233 -26.34 -38.11 13.73
C GLU A 233 -26.46 -39.51 14.33
N GLU A 234 -27.25 -40.38 13.69
CA GLU A 234 -27.48 -41.76 14.16
C GLU A 234 -26.18 -42.60 14.30
N GLY A 235 -25.11 -42.21 13.59
CA GLY A 235 -23.81 -42.87 13.66
C GLY A 235 -22.93 -42.43 14.82
N ALA A 236 -23.29 -41.36 15.53
CA ALA A 236 -22.54 -40.87 16.69
C ALA A 236 -22.89 -41.65 17.96
N PRO A 237 -21.96 -41.79 18.94
CA PRO A 237 -22.27 -42.36 20.25
C PRO A 237 -23.41 -41.63 20.98
N TYR A 238 -23.46 -40.31 20.80
CA TYR A 238 -24.50 -39.41 21.33
C TYR A 238 -25.11 -38.63 20.15
N PRO A 239 -26.28 -39.05 19.61
CA PRO A 239 -26.79 -38.51 18.35
C PRO A 239 -27.04 -37.00 18.35
N ALA A 240 -27.47 -36.40 19.48
CA ALA A 240 -27.63 -34.95 19.55
C ALA A 240 -26.30 -34.20 19.55
N VAL A 241 -25.27 -34.76 20.19
CA VAL A 241 -23.91 -34.18 20.19
C VAL A 241 -23.37 -34.20 18.77
N GLY A 242 -23.49 -35.33 18.08
CA GLY A 242 -22.99 -35.50 16.71
C GLY A 242 -21.54 -35.96 16.65
N ILE A 243 -20.96 -35.95 15.44
CA ILE A 243 -19.55 -36.29 15.22
C ILE A 243 -18.77 -34.99 15.05
N PHE A 244 -17.73 -34.75 15.86
CA PHE A 244 -16.87 -33.57 15.72
C PHE A 244 -16.09 -33.59 14.40
N GLY A 245 -15.88 -32.40 13.82
CA GLY A 245 -15.24 -32.24 12.52
C GLY A 245 -15.80 -31.06 11.74
N GLU A 246 -15.38 -30.92 10.48
CA GLU A 246 -15.80 -29.82 9.60
C GLU A 246 -17.32 -29.71 9.41
N SER A 247 -18.05 -30.83 9.45
CA SER A 247 -19.51 -30.85 9.33
C SER A 247 -20.26 -30.53 10.62
N HIS A 248 -19.56 -30.52 11.75
CA HIS A 248 -20.15 -30.25 13.05
C HIS A 248 -20.36 -28.74 13.23
N ARG A 249 -21.51 -28.33 13.79
CA ARG A 249 -21.88 -26.91 13.80
C ARG A 249 -21.00 -25.99 14.65
N LYS A 250 -20.22 -26.55 15.58
CA LYS A 250 -19.53 -25.78 16.62
C LYS A 250 -18.11 -26.28 16.86
N ILE A 251 -17.95 -27.54 17.24
CA ILE A 251 -16.65 -28.16 17.54
C ILE A 251 -16.04 -28.79 16.28
N ILE A 252 -14.88 -28.29 15.84
CA ILE A 252 -14.08 -28.89 14.76
C ILE A 252 -13.27 -30.06 15.29
N PHE A 253 -12.67 -29.89 16.47
CA PHE A 253 -11.83 -30.90 17.09
C PHE A 253 -11.96 -30.81 18.61
N LEU A 254 -12.01 -31.99 19.26
CA LEU A 254 -11.92 -32.16 20.71
C LEU A 254 -10.76 -33.10 20.98
N ASN A 255 -9.76 -32.63 21.72
CA ASN A 255 -8.73 -33.48 22.30
C ASN A 255 -9.16 -33.92 23.70
N ASP A 256 -9.60 -35.18 23.80
CA ASP A 256 -10.03 -35.86 25.02
C ASP A 256 -9.08 -37.04 25.36
N THR A 257 -7.79 -36.88 25.04
CA THR A 257 -6.80 -37.95 25.23
C THR A 257 -6.38 -38.14 26.68
N ILE A 258 -6.49 -37.08 27.49
CA ILE A 258 -6.20 -37.08 28.93
C ILE A 258 -7.35 -37.74 29.70
N ASP A 259 -8.59 -37.36 29.38
CA ASP A 259 -9.82 -37.89 29.95
C ASP A 259 -11.00 -37.65 28.99
N GLY A 260 -12.21 -38.13 29.34
CA GLY A 260 -13.32 -38.21 28.38
C GLY A 260 -14.43 -37.16 28.47
N ASN A 261 -14.50 -36.34 29.52
CA ASN A 261 -15.54 -35.29 29.69
C ASN A 261 -15.21 -34.41 30.88
N ASP A 262 -15.80 -33.21 30.93
CA ASP A 262 -15.89 -32.37 32.14
C ASP A 262 -16.79 -33.07 33.18
N THR A 263 -16.21 -33.99 33.95
CA THR A 263 -16.90 -35.02 34.74
C THR A 263 -17.00 -34.63 36.21
N PRO A 264 -18.14 -34.89 36.89
CA PRO A 264 -18.26 -34.64 38.33
C PRO A 264 -17.20 -35.41 39.14
N GLY A 265 -16.35 -34.68 39.86
CA GLY A 265 -15.31 -35.25 40.73
C GLY A 265 -13.89 -34.95 40.29
N GLN A 266 -13.68 -34.46 39.06
CA GLN A 266 -12.42 -33.90 38.60
C GLN A 266 -12.13 -32.53 39.23
N SER A 267 -10.86 -32.11 39.16
CA SER A 267 -10.49 -30.75 39.58
C SER A 267 -11.19 -29.73 38.69
N ASP A 268 -11.69 -28.64 39.30
CA ASP A 268 -12.31 -27.53 38.57
C ASP A 268 -13.48 -27.89 37.64
N TYR A 269 -14.17 -29.01 37.91
CA TYR A 269 -15.39 -29.42 37.21
C TYR A 269 -16.34 -28.24 36.91
N ARG A 270 -16.82 -28.15 35.66
CA ARG A 270 -17.62 -27.07 35.02
C ARG A 270 -16.85 -25.82 34.65
N HIS A 271 -15.56 -25.71 34.94
CA HIS A 271 -14.79 -24.52 34.58
C HIS A 271 -14.63 -24.43 33.06
N GLY A 272 -14.07 -25.46 32.43
CA GLY A 272 -13.87 -25.53 30.98
C GLY A 272 -15.17 -25.31 30.22
N THR A 273 -16.27 -26.01 30.59
CA THR A 273 -17.59 -25.79 29.98
C THR A 273 -18.03 -24.31 30.00
N HIS A 274 -17.80 -23.59 31.10
CA HIS A 274 -18.15 -22.17 31.22
C HIS A 274 -17.22 -21.28 30.40
N VAL A 275 -15.92 -21.57 30.37
CA VAL A 275 -14.89 -20.85 29.59
C VAL A 275 -15.14 -21.02 28.09
N VAL A 276 -15.28 -22.25 27.61
CA VAL A 276 -15.54 -22.58 26.20
C VAL A 276 -16.85 -21.96 25.73
N ALA A 277 -17.88 -21.93 26.59
CA ALA A 277 -19.13 -21.26 26.25
C ALA A 277 -18.97 -19.74 26.22
N SER A 278 -18.17 -19.16 27.12
CA SER A 278 -17.87 -17.71 27.12
C SER A 278 -17.07 -17.28 25.88
N LEU A 279 -16.37 -18.21 25.23
CA LEU A 279 -15.64 -17.97 23.99
C LEU A 279 -16.58 -17.87 22.78
N GLY A 280 -17.49 -18.84 22.60
CA GLY A 280 -18.24 -18.98 21.35
C GLY A 280 -19.61 -19.67 21.45
N CYS A 281 -20.34 -19.55 22.56
CA CYS A 281 -21.66 -20.18 22.69
C CYS A 281 -22.68 -19.60 21.69
N ARG A 282 -23.32 -20.50 20.94
CA ARG A 282 -24.60 -20.25 20.26
C ARG A 282 -25.55 -21.37 20.62
N ASP A 283 -26.69 -21.04 21.21
CA ASP A 283 -27.64 -22.07 21.59
C ASP A 283 -28.20 -22.79 20.34
N VAL A 284 -28.35 -24.10 20.44
CA VAL A 284 -28.77 -24.96 19.33
C VAL A 284 -30.20 -24.64 18.89
N GLN A 285 -31.06 -24.14 19.77
CA GLN A 285 -32.44 -23.86 19.44
C GLN A 285 -32.56 -22.65 18.52
N SER A 286 -31.90 -21.53 18.84
CA SER A 286 -31.85 -20.35 17.97
C SER A 286 -31.11 -20.65 16.67
N GLN A 287 -29.98 -21.37 16.72
CA GLN A 287 -29.25 -21.75 15.50
C GLN A 287 -30.12 -22.57 14.53
N ARG A 288 -30.83 -23.59 15.01
CA ARG A 288 -31.63 -24.49 14.16
C ARG A 288 -32.93 -23.87 13.67
N THR A 289 -33.40 -22.81 14.31
CA THR A 289 -34.61 -22.08 13.90
C THR A 289 -34.32 -20.80 13.11
N GLY A 290 -33.05 -20.43 12.92
CA GLY A 290 -32.65 -19.17 12.30
C GLY A 290 -33.02 -17.95 13.15
N ALA A 291 -33.30 -18.14 14.44
CA ALA A 291 -33.70 -17.07 15.34
C ALA A 291 -32.50 -16.26 15.84
N GLU A 292 -32.78 -15.05 16.35
CA GLU A 292 -31.82 -14.21 17.05
C GLU A 292 -31.18 -15.01 18.22
N PRO A 293 -29.86 -14.84 18.47
CA PRO A 293 -29.18 -15.52 19.57
C PRO A 293 -29.88 -15.28 20.91
N ALA A 294 -30.10 -16.36 21.68
CA ALA A 294 -30.77 -16.26 22.97
C ALA A 294 -29.80 -15.93 24.11
N ASN A 295 -30.35 -15.78 25.32
CA ASN A 295 -29.58 -15.49 26.53
C ASN A 295 -28.49 -16.55 26.78
N GLY A 296 -27.26 -16.10 27.05
CA GLY A 296 -26.08 -16.96 27.20
C GLY A 296 -25.24 -17.12 25.92
N SER A 297 -25.70 -16.60 24.78
CA SER A 297 -24.87 -16.50 23.57
C SER A 297 -23.79 -15.42 23.73
N THR A 298 -22.65 -15.62 23.07
CA THR A 298 -21.49 -14.72 23.19
C THR A 298 -21.26 -13.91 21.94
N LEU A 299 -20.35 -12.92 22.02
CA LEU A 299 -20.06 -12.04 20.89
C LEU A 299 -19.65 -12.83 19.64
N ALA A 300 -18.76 -13.81 19.78
CA ALA A 300 -18.26 -14.67 18.71
C ALA A 300 -19.05 -15.97 18.56
N HIS A 301 -20.38 -15.92 18.66
CA HIS A 301 -21.23 -17.11 18.61
C HIS A 301 -21.24 -17.82 17.24
N GLY A 302 -20.80 -17.18 16.17
CA GLY A 302 -20.60 -17.76 14.84
C GLY A 302 -19.34 -18.60 14.72
N ALA A 303 -18.35 -18.39 15.60
CA ALA A 303 -17.06 -19.07 15.54
C ALA A 303 -17.17 -20.57 15.80
N ARG A 304 -16.28 -21.34 15.16
CA ARG A 304 -16.07 -22.76 15.43
C ARG A 304 -14.90 -22.95 16.40
N LEU A 305 -14.87 -24.06 17.11
CA LEU A 305 -14.00 -24.26 18.27
C LEU A 305 -13.11 -25.49 18.12
N VAL A 306 -11.85 -25.34 18.53
CA VAL A 306 -10.92 -26.43 18.82
C VAL A 306 -10.78 -26.47 20.34
N VAL A 307 -11.15 -27.59 20.95
CA VAL A 307 -11.21 -27.73 22.41
C VAL A 307 -10.20 -28.78 22.85
N GLN A 308 -9.38 -28.45 23.82
CA GLN A 308 -8.35 -29.32 24.37
C GLN A 308 -8.60 -29.53 25.86
N ASP A 309 -8.90 -30.76 26.25
CA ASP A 309 -9.03 -31.14 27.65
C ASP A 309 -7.64 -31.41 28.23
N ILE A 310 -7.30 -30.67 29.28
CA ILE A 310 -5.99 -30.72 29.94
C ILE A 310 -6.09 -31.02 31.44
N VAL A 311 -7.22 -31.54 31.90
CA VAL A 311 -7.45 -31.84 33.32
C VAL A 311 -7.98 -33.26 33.49
N ASP A 312 -7.38 -34.03 34.39
CA ASP A 312 -7.86 -35.38 34.74
C ASP A 312 -8.26 -35.49 36.23
N GLU A 313 -8.48 -36.71 36.70
CA GLU A 313 -8.78 -37.00 38.11
C GLU A 313 -7.64 -36.64 39.08
N SER A 314 -6.41 -36.51 38.58
CA SER A 314 -5.22 -36.13 39.34
C SER A 314 -5.01 -34.61 39.39
N GLY A 315 -5.62 -33.87 38.46
CA GLY A 315 -5.65 -32.40 38.42
C GLY A 315 -5.26 -31.86 37.04
N TRP A 316 -4.75 -30.63 37.02
CA TRP A 316 -4.24 -29.99 35.80
C TRP A 316 -2.98 -30.71 35.32
N SER A 317 -3.03 -31.26 34.11
CA SER A 317 -1.93 -31.97 33.47
C SER A 317 -1.71 -31.46 32.04
N PRO A 318 -1.41 -30.16 31.86
CA PRO A 318 -1.17 -29.60 30.53
C PRO A 318 0.04 -30.27 29.88
N PRO A 319 -0.05 -30.69 28.60
CA PRO A 319 1.12 -31.06 27.83
C PRO A 319 1.99 -29.82 27.54
N ASN A 320 3.09 -30.02 26.81
CA ASN A 320 3.92 -28.91 26.38
C ASN A 320 3.10 -27.92 25.55
N VAL A 321 3.17 -26.63 25.89
CA VAL A 321 2.24 -25.61 25.35
C VAL A 321 2.46 -25.35 23.86
N ASP A 322 3.66 -25.54 23.36
CA ASP A 322 3.94 -25.48 21.94
C ASP A 322 3.23 -26.59 21.16
N GLU A 323 3.07 -27.79 21.73
CA GLU A 323 2.26 -28.85 21.12
C GLU A 323 0.76 -28.49 21.13
N LEU A 324 0.27 -27.86 22.21
CA LEU A 324 -1.12 -27.39 22.29
C LEU A 324 -1.43 -26.37 21.20
N LEU A 325 -0.58 -25.35 21.07
CA LEU A 325 -0.74 -24.29 20.07
C LEU A 325 -0.56 -24.82 18.65
N TYR A 326 0.35 -25.78 18.45
CA TYR A 326 0.54 -26.50 17.19
C TYR A 326 -0.74 -27.24 16.78
N GLU A 327 -1.33 -28.03 17.68
CA GLU A 327 -2.57 -28.76 17.40
C GLU A 327 -3.74 -27.82 17.07
N ALA A 328 -3.85 -26.70 17.77
CA ALA A 328 -4.85 -25.68 17.44
C ALA A 328 -4.63 -25.12 16.03
N SER A 329 -3.38 -24.84 15.66
CA SER A 329 -2.99 -24.32 14.33
C SER A 329 -3.24 -25.34 13.21
N VAL A 330 -3.03 -26.63 13.46
CA VAL A 330 -3.38 -27.73 12.53
C VAL A 330 -4.87 -27.70 12.16
N HIS A 331 -5.71 -27.28 13.09
CA HIS A 331 -7.15 -27.15 12.90
C HIS A 331 -7.60 -25.72 12.51
N GLY A 332 -6.65 -24.88 12.08
CA GLY A 332 -6.91 -23.54 11.55
C GLY A 332 -7.16 -22.46 12.61
N ALA A 333 -6.98 -22.77 13.90
CA ALA A 333 -7.10 -21.78 14.96
C ALA A 333 -5.81 -20.98 15.11
N VAL A 334 -5.88 -19.66 14.91
CA VAL A 334 -4.76 -18.75 15.16
C VAL A 334 -4.91 -18.00 16.48
N ILE A 335 -6.13 -17.89 17.02
CA ILE A 335 -6.41 -17.32 18.34
C ILE A 335 -6.63 -18.46 19.33
N HIS A 336 -5.96 -18.39 20.49
CA HIS A 336 -6.04 -19.43 21.52
C HIS A 336 -6.31 -18.85 22.91
N SER A 337 -7.37 -19.32 23.59
CA SER A 337 -7.74 -18.87 24.94
C SER A 337 -7.28 -19.85 26.02
N ASN A 338 -6.56 -19.35 27.04
CA ASN A 338 -6.01 -20.14 28.14
C ASN A 338 -6.32 -19.49 29.51
N SER A 339 -7.15 -20.15 30.32
CA SER A 339 -7.63 -19.61 31.61
C SER A 339 -6.98 -20.28 32.83
N TRP A 340 -5.69 -20.60 32.72
CA TRP A 340 -4.92 -21.41 33.67
C TRP A 340 -3.44 -20.97 33.70
N GLY A 341 -2.70 -21.44 34.70
CA GLY A 341 -1.25 -21.20 34.82
C GLY A 341 -0.69 -21.54 36.21
N ASP A 342 0.60 -21.31 36.42
CA ASP A 342 1.26 -21.60 37.71
C ASP A 342 1.30 -20.39 38.63
N ASP A 343 1.31 -20.60 39.95
CA ASP A 343 1.32 -19.51 40.94
C ASP A 343 2.73 -18.91 41.12
N THR A 344 3.31 -18.39 40.04
CA THR A 344 4.60 -17.69 40.03
C THR A 344 4.54 -16.45 39.13
N THR A 345 5.29 -15.40 39.50
CA THR A 345 5.48 -14.18 38.71
C THR A 345 6.74 -14.22 37.84
N ALA A 346 7.58 -15.23 38.06
CA ALA A 346 8.79 -15.45 37.28
C ALA A 346 8.43 -15.88 35.85
N TYR A 347 9.23 -15.43 34.89
CA TYR A 347 9.13 -15.88 33.50
C TYR A 347 9.69 -17.31 33.40
N THR A 348 8.87 -18.31 33.12
CA THR A 348 9.27 -19.72 33.07
C THR A 348 9.57 -20.20 31.65
N GLU A 349 10.09 -21.42 31.52
CA GLU A 349 10.21 -22.11 30.22
C GLU A 349 8.86 -22.14 29.46
N ARG A 350 7.76 -22.42 30.16
CA ARG A 350 6.41 -22.44 29.55
C ARG A 350 6.00 -21.08 28.99
N THR A 351 6.32 -19.99 29.70
CA THR A 351 6.15 -18.62 29.16
C THR A 351 6.99 -18.42 27.91
N GLY A 352 8.24 -18.90 27.95
CA GLY A 352 9.15 -18.96 26.81
C GLY A 352 8.54 -19.64 25.59
N HIS A 353 7.88 -20.78 25.76
CA HIS A 353 7.26 -21.51 24.64
C HIS A 353 6.08 -20.75 24.02
N PHE A 354 5.26 -20.05 24.81
CA PHE A 354 4.21 -19.16 24.26
C PHE A 354 4.83 -18.06 23.37
N ASP A 355 5.87 -17.39 23.87
CA ASP A 355 6.53 -16.32 23.14
C ASP A 355 7.25 -16.82 21.88
N SER A 356 7.97 -17.94 21.99
CA SER A 356 8.63 -18.61 20.86
C SER A 356 7.62 -19.05 19.82
N TYR A 357 6.47 -19.61 20.21
CA TYR A 357 5.46 -20.06 19.25
C TYR A 357 4.85 -18.89 18.49
N ALA A 358 4.56 -17.77 19.15
CA ALA A 358 4.09 -16.56 18.49
C ALA A 358 5.14 -15.94 17.54
N ARG A 359 6.44 -16.16 17.79
CA ARG A 359 7.52 -15.74 16.88
C ARG A 359 7.69 -16.70 15.70
N ALA A 360 7.54 -18.01 15.93
CA ALA A 360 7.67 -19.06 14.92
C ALA A 360 6.45 -19.14 13.99
N MET A 361 5.26 -18.94 14.55
CA MET A 361 3.97 -18.86 13.85
C MET A 361 3.39 -17.45 14.09
N PRO A 362 3.73 -16.46 13.25
CA PRO A 362 3.40 -15.05 13.48
C PRO A 362 1.91 -14.71 13.56
N TRP A 363 1.02 -15.57 13.05
CA TRP A 363 -0.44 -15.41 13.16
C TRP A 363 -1.00 -15.90 14.50
N SER A 364 -0.25 -16.72 15.25
CA SER A 364 -0.72 -17.26 16.51
C SER A 364 -0.76 -16.20 17.61
N LEU A 365 -1.89 -16.10 18.31
CA LEU A 365 -2.10 -15.18 19.41
C LEU A 365 -2.77 -15.86 20.60
N ALA A 366 -2.05 -15.97 21.71
CA ALA A 366 -2.54 -16.57 22.95
C ALA A 366 -3.10 -15.51 23.90
N PHE A 367 -4.32 -15.75 24.38
CA PHE A 367 -4.99 -14.97 25.42
C PHE A 367 -4.86 -15.72 26.75
N ILE A 368 -4.35 -15.06 27.78
CA ILE A 368 -4.00 -15.73 29.04
C ILE A 368 -4.59 -14.97 30.23
N ALA A 369 -5.14 -15.71 31.19
CA ALA A 369 -5.64 -15.17 32.44
C ALA A 369 -4.47 -14.85 33.42
N PRO A 370 -4.23 -13.59 33.81
CA PRO A 370 -3.09 -13.21 34.65
C PRO A 370 -3.25 -13.57 36.14
N GLY A 371 -4.44 -14.02 36.55
CA GLY A 371 -4.73 -14.50 37.89
C GLY A 371 -5.62 -13.58 38.72
N ASN A 372 -6.06 -14.11 39.88
CA ASN A 372 -7.04 -13.46 40.76
C ASN A 372 -6.48 -13.13 42.16
N GLY A 373 -5.15 -13.04 42.28
CA GLY A 373 -4.47 -12.81 43.56
C GLY A 373 -4.40 -11.36 43.99
N GLY A 374 -4.74 -10.41 43.09
CA GLY A 374 -4.62 -8.98 43.36
C GLY A 374 -3.20 -8.47 43.61
N GLN A 375 -2.16 -9.26 43.29
CA GLN A 375 -0.74 -8.85 43.26
C GLN A 375 0.03 -9.72 42.26
N GLY A 376 0.76 -9.07 41.34
CA GLY A 376 1.64 -9.73 40.38
C GLY A 376 0.91 -10.41 39.22
N ILE A 377 1.53 -10.39 38.05
CA ILE A 377 1.04 -11.10 36.86
C ILE A 377 1.60 -12.51 36.90
N LEU A 378 0.71 -13.49 36.92
CA LEU A 378 1.12 -14.88 37.03
C LEU A 378 1.42 -15.48 35.66
N GLU A 379 2.38 -16.39 35.66
CA GLU A 379 2.74 -17.27 34.55
C GLU A 379 1.51 -18.01 33.99
N PRO A 380 1.41 -18.22 32.65
CA PRO A 380 2.26 -17.68 31.58
C PRO A 380 1.82 -16.30 31.05
N ALA A 381 0.94 -15.58 31.76
CA ALA A 381 0.43 -14.28 31.29
C ALA A 381 1.47 -13.15 31.35
N ASN A 382 2.63 -13.39 31.96
CA ASN A 382 3.78 -12.49 31.99
C ASN A 382 4.68 -12.60 30.74
N GLY A 383 4.24 -13.31 29.69
CA GLY A 383 4.91 -13.37 28.39
C GLY A 383 4.89 -12.06 27.61
N ARG A 384 5.80 -11.93 26.64
CA ARG A 384 6.02 -10.73 25.82
C ARG A 384 5.08 -10.64 24.62
N ASN A 385 4.62 -11.78 24.11
CA ASN A 385 3.81 -11.88 22.88
C ASN A 385 2.34 -12.24 23.14
N VAL A 386 1.98 -12.50 24.39
CA VAL A 386 0.63 -12.93 24.80
C VAL A 386 -0.27 -11.73 25.11
N VAL A 387 -1.58 -11.96 25.09
CA VAL A 387 -2.58 -10.98 25.56
C VAL A 387 -3.05 -11.38 26.94
N ALA A 388 -2.49 -10.74 27.97
CA ALA A 388 -2.91 -10.92 29.34
C ALA A 388 -4.19 -10.12 29.63
N VAL A 389 -5.28 -10.82 29.99
CA VAL A 389 -6.61 -10.22 30.12
C VAL A 389 -7.03 -10.12 31.57
N SER A 390 -7.05 -8.90 32.10
CA SER A 390 -7.60 -8.63 33.43
C SER A 390 -9.12 -8.40 33.39
N ALA A 391 -9.77 -8.52 34.54
CA ALA A 391 -11.22 -8.47 34.63
C ALA A 391 -11.75 -7.08 35.03
N SER A 392 -12.77 -6.60 34.32
CA SER A 392 -13.59 -5.44 34.68
C SER A 392 -14.99 -5.85 35.16
N THR A 393 -15.73 -4.88 35.71
CA THR A 393 -17.18 -4.98 35.85
C THR A 393 -17.88 -4.82 34.49
N LYS A 394 -19.18 -5.15 34.45
CA LYS A 394 -20.02 -5.09 33.25
C LYS A 394 -20.92 -3.85 33.22
N ASP A 395 -20.53 -2.80 33.93
CA ASP A 395 -21.32 -1.58 34.11
C ASP A 395 -21.08 -0.58 32.96
N SER A 396 -21.97 0.40 32.78
CA SER A 396 -21.82 1.42 31.72
C SER A 396 -20.60 2.33 31.91
N SER A 397 -20.17 2.49 33.17
CA SER A 397 -18.87 2.99 33.56
C SER A 397 -18.18 1.79 34.24
N PRO A 398 -17.34 1.05 33.50
CA PRO A 398 -16.70 -0.15 34.03
C PRO A 398 -15.66 0.23 35.07
N GLU A 399 -15.48 -0.65 36.07
CA GLU A 399 -14.42 -0.55 37.07
C GLU A 399 -13.54 -1.80 36.99
N ARG A 400 -12.30 -1.71 37.47
CA ARG A 400 -11.44 -2.89 37.64
C ARG A 400 -12.04 -3.83 38.69
N TRP A 401 -12.09 -5.14 38.42
CA TRP A 401 -12.49 -6.11 39.43
C TRP A 401 -11.40 -6.22 40.50
N GLY A 402 -11.72 -5.94 41.77
CA GLY A 402 -10.73 -5.77 42.84
C GLY A 402 -9.78 -6.94 43.08
N SER A 403 -10.12 -8.17 42.65
CA SER A 403 -9.26 -9.35 42.77
C SER A 403 -8.37 -9.61 41.55
N THR A 404 -8.53 -8.88 40.44
CA THR A 404 -7.72 -9.12 39.22
C THR A 404 -6.26 -8.82 39.49
N ALA A 405 -5.38 -9.65 38.94
CA ALA A 405 -3.95 -9.40 38.90
C ALA A 405 -3.63 -8.09 38.17
N TYR A 406 -2.51 -7.47 38.55
CA TYR A 406 -1.96 -6.28 37.91
C TYR A 406 -0.44 -6.34 38.00
N GLY A 407 0.24 -5.66 37.07
CA GLY A 407 1.68 -5.64 36.98
C GLY A 407 2.35 -4.55 37.84
N PRO A 408 3.59 -4.14 37.50
CA PRO A 408 4.37 -4.61 36.36
C PRO A 408 4.82 -6.08 36.53
N THR A 409 5.27 -6.71 35.44
CA THR A 409 5.98 -7.99 35.49
C THR A 409 7.37 -7.82 36.10
N GLU A 410 8.04 -8.93 36.43
CA GLU A 410 9.45 -8.90 36.86
C GLU A 410 10.39 -8.36 35.75
N GLU A 411 9.95 -8.43 34.49
CA GLU A 411 10.63 -7.91 33.31
C GLU A 411 10.42 -6.41 33.09
N GLY A 412 9.60 -5.76 33.91
CA GLY A 412 9.31 -4.33 33.80
C GLY A 412 8.33 -3.98 32.68
N THR A 413 7.60 -4.95 32.13
CA THR A 413 6.41 -4.68 31.29
C THR A 413 5.19 -4.39 32.16
N ASP A 414 4.17 -3.73 31.62
CA ASP A 414 2.88 -3.52 32.27
C ASP A 414 2.23 -4.83 32.69
N GLY A 415 2.43 -5.86 31.87
CA GLY A 415 1.94 -7.22 32.09
C GLY A 415 0.44 -7.40 31.86
N VAL A 416 -0.42 -6.44 32.23
CA VAL A 416 -1.82 -6.43 31.78
C VAL A 416 -1.87 -5.81 30.38
N PHE A 417 -2.46 -6.53 29.41
CA PHE A 417 -2.63 -5.98 28.07
C PHE A 417 -3.93 -5.18 27.94
N LEU A 418 -5.07 -5.75 28.38
CA LEU A 418 -6.37 -5.07 28.37
C LEU A 418 -7.31 -5.62 29.44
N LEU A 419 -8.47 -4.95 29.58
CA LEU A 419 -9.57 -5.36 30.44
C LEU A 419 -10.77 -5.83 29.62
N ALA A 420 -11.39 -6.91 30.08
CA ALA A 420 -12.69 -7.36 29.57
C ALA A 420 -13.64 -7.71 30.75
N PRO A 421 -14.96 -7.71 30.54
CA PRO A 421 -15.92 -8.05 31.60
C PRO A 421 -15.64 -9.44 32.17
N GLY A 422 -15.34 -9.52 33.48
CA GLY A 422 -15.01 -10.78 34.16
C GLY A 422 -15.78 -11.00 35.46
N LYS A 423 -16.66 -10.07 35.86
CA LYS A 423 -17.45 -10.15 37.09
C LYS A 423 -18.90 -10.54 36.77
N ASN A 424 -19.40 -11.60 37.44
CA ASN A 424 -20.76 -12.12 37.32
C ASN A 424 -21.15 -12.46 35.87
N ILE A 425 -20.27 -13.17 35.16
CA ILE A 425 -20.50 -13.62 33.79
C ILE A 425 -21.38 -14.86 33.79
N GLN A 426 -22.54 -14.77 33.12
CA GLN A 426 -23.46 -15.87 32.94
C GLN A 426 -23.06 -16.66 31.69
N SER A 427 -22.76 -17.95 31.85
CA SER A 427 -22.39 -18.85 30.73
C SER A 427 -22.79 -20.29 31.05
N ALA A 428 -22.48 -21.24 30.17
CA ALA A 428 -22.91 -22.63 30.27
C ALA A 428 -22.59 -23.28 31.62
N ASN A 429 -23.53 -24.07 32.12
CA ASN A 429 -23.40 -24.88 33.32
C ASN A 429 -23.46 -26.35 32.93
N GLY A 430 -22.29 -26.95 32.76
CA GLY A 430 -22.20 -28.38 32.49
C GLY A 430 -22.78 -29.21 33.64
N ASP A 431 -23.43 -30.32 33.32
CA ASP A 431 -23.79 -31.34 34.29
C ASP A 431 -22.90 -32.59 34.19
N GLY A 432 -22.06 -32.65 33.15
CA GLY A 432 -20.99 -33.64 32.98
C GLY A 432 -21.48 -34.99 32.49
N PHE A 433 -22.65 -35.02 31.85
CA PHE A 433 -23.24 -36.20 31.25
C PHE A 433 -23.60 -35.94 29.79
N TRP A 434 -23.05 -36.73 28.88
CA TRP A 434 -23.23 -36.59 27.42
C TRP A 434 -24.64 -36.89 26.86
N ASP A 435 -25.61 -37.28 27.69
CA ASP A 435 -26.94 -37.75 27.26
C ASP A 435 -28.11 -37.01 27.93
N THR A 436 -27.84 -35.88 28.61
CA THR A 436 -28.86 -35.09 29.30
C THR A 436 -29.49 -34.04 28.42
N ASN A 437 -28.76 -33.61 27.38
CA ASN A 437 -29.18 -32.61 26.42
C ASN A 437 -29.51 -31.27 27.12
N ASN A 438 -28.69 -30.89 28.11
CA ASN A 438 -28.93 -29.76 29.01
C ASN A 438 -28.75 -28.38 28.33
N ASP A 439 -29.20 -27.32 29.03
CA ASP A 439 -29.18 -25.93 28.59
C ASP A 439 -28.98 -24.93 29.76
N GLY A 440 -28.50 -25.42 30.89
CA GLY A 440 -28.39 -24.65 32.13
C GLY A 440 -27.32 -23.56 32.06
N LEU A 441 -27.57 -22.41 32.71
CA LEU A 441 -26.58 -21.33 32.82
C LEU A 441 -26.15 -21.12 34.28
N ARG A 442 -24.87 -20.75 34.50
CA ARG A 442 -24.31 -20.36 35.80
C ARG A 442 -23.53 -19.06 35.73
N LEU A 443 -23.45 -18.39 36.88
CA LEU A 443 -22.62 -17.20 37.07
C LEU A 443 -21.23 -17.60 37.59
N SER A 444 -20.19 -16.98 37.03
CA SER A 444 -18.81 -17.06 37.50
C SER A 444 -18.16 -15.67 37.52
N SER A 445 -17.09 -15.50 38.28
CA SER A 445 -16.24 -14.31 38.22
C SER A 445 -14.77 -14.70 38.25
N GLY A 446 -13.94 -14.00 37.49
CA GLY A 446 -12.52 -14.30 37.37
C GLY A 446 -11.91 -13.70 36.12
N THR A 447 -10.58 -13.58 36.10
CA THR A 447 -9.87 -13.38 34.83
C THR A 447 -10.16 -14.52 33.84
N SER A 448 -10.40 -15.74 34.33
CA SER A 448 -10.86 -16.88 33.52
C SER A 448 -12.14 -16.63 32.70
N MET A 449 -12.99 -15.67 33.09
CA MET A 449 -14.19 -15.31 32.33
C MET A 449 -13.92 -14.14 31.38
N ALA A 450 -13.01 -13.23 31.75
CA ALA A 450 -12.62 -12.10 30.92
C ALA A 450 -11.80 -12.55 29.70
N THR A 451 -10.86 -13.47 29.90
CA THR A 451 -9.96 -14.01 28.86
C THR A 451 -10.71 -14.57 27.63
N PRO A 452 -11.65 -15.52 27.76
CA PRO A 452 -12.38 -16.04 26.60
C PRO A 452 -13.28 -14.99 25.92
N LEU A 453 -13.80 -14.01 26.65
CA LEU A 453 -14.58 -12.91 26.06
C LEU A 453 -13.70 -11.97 25.22
N ALA A 454 -12.49 -11.69 25.68
CA ALA A 454 -11.50 -10.93 24.91
C ALA A 454 -11.02 -11.71 23.68
N ALA A 455 -10.74 -13.01 23.83
CA ALA A 455 -10.36 -13.88 22.70
C ALA A 455 -11.47 -13.97 21.64
N GLY A 456 -12.73 -14.11 22.05
CA GLY A 456 -13.87 -14.08 21.13
C GLY A 456 -13.99 -12.73 20.40
N SER A 457 -13.71 -11.63 21.09
CA SER A 457 -13.69 -10.30 20.45
C SER A 457 -12.55 -10.14 19.45
N ALA A 458 -11.37 -10.72 19.72
CA ALA A 458 -10.30 -10.82 18.74
C ALA A 458 -10.72 -11.68 17.52
N GLY A 459 -11.55 -12.70 17.72
CA GLY A 459 -12.21 -13.42 16.63
C GLY A 459 -13.09 -12.53 15.75
N ILE A 460 -13.80 -11.56 16.33
CA ILE A 460 -14.53 -10.54 15.53
C ILE A 460 -13.56 -9.65 14.77
N ILE A 461 -12.45 -9.24 15.37
CA ILE A 461 -11.42 -8.45 14.69
C ILE A 461 -10.82 -9.25 13.53
N GLN A 462 -10.54 -10.55 13.72
CA GLN A 462 -10.10 -11.43 12.64
C GLN A 462 -11.12 -11.46 11.50
N GLN A 463 -12.41 -11.63 11.83
CA GLN A 463 -13.49 -11.59 10.83
C GLN A 463 -13.53 -10.25 10.08
N LEU A 464 -13.33 -9.11 10.75
CA LEU A 464 -13.30 -7.80 10.08
C LEU A 464 -12.23 -7.71 8.99
N TYR A 465 -11.06 -8.33 9.20
CA TYR A 465 -10.01 -8.39 8.18
C TYR A 465 -10.30 -9.46 7.12
N GLU A 466 -10.77 -10.65 7.50
CA GLU A 466 -11.04 -11.74 6.56
C GLU A 466 -12.25 -11.48 5.64
N ASP A 467 -13.27 -10.78 6.14
CA ASP A 467 -14.43 -10.35 5.35
C ASP A 467 -14.19 -8.99 4.65
N GLY A 468 -13.01 -8.38 4.82
CA GLY A 468 -12.61 -7.16 4.12
C GLY A 468 -13.30 -5.87 4.59
N TRP A 469 -13.87 -5.85 5.79
CA TRP A 469 -14.41 -4.62 6.42
C TRP A 469 -13.29 -3.64 6.77
N ILE A 470 -12.15 -4.18 7.19
CA ILE A 470 -10.88 -3.48 7.32
C ILE A 470 -9.93 -4.11 6.31
N HIS A 471 -9.34 -3.29 5.46
CA HIS A 471 -8.40 -3.74 4.44
C HIS A 471 -7.27 -2.71 4.29
N GLY A 472 -6.17 -3.14 3.67
CA GLY A 472 -5.04 -2.29 3.37
C GLY A 472 -5.36 -1.24 2.30
N PRO A 473 -4.45 -0.27 2.12
CA PRO A 473 -4.64 0.82 1.19
C PRO A 473 -4.67 0.33 -0.26
N TRP A 474 -5.45 1.00 -1.11
CA TRP A 474 -5.49 0.77 -2.57
C TRP A 474 -5.90 -0.64 -3.01
N GLU A 475 -6.59 -1.37 -2.16
CA GLU A 475 -7.08 -2.70 -2.49
C GLU A 475 -8.35 -2.65 -3.35
N PRO A 476 -8.51 -3.55 -4.33
CA PRO A 476 -9.76 -3.69 -5.05
C PRO A 476 -10.91 -4.03 -4.10
N THR A 477 -11.93 -3.17 -4.07
CA THR A 477 -13.14 -3.41 -3.25
C THR A 477 -14.32 -3.89 -4.10
N THR A 478 -15.16 -4.72 -3.52
CA THR A 478 -16.44 -5.15 -4.09
C THR A 478 -17.59 -4.52 -3.32
N HIS A 479 -18.60 -4.01 -4.04
CA HIS A 479 -19.82 -3.50 -3.42
C HIS A 479 -20.71 -4.67 -3.00
N VAL A 480 -21.05 -4.73 -1.71
CA VAL A 480 -21.88 -5.77 -1.13
C VAL A 480 -23.10 -5.12 -0.49
N ASN A 481 -24.31 -5.59 -0.83
CA ASN A 481 -25.52 -5.12 -0.14
C ASN A 481 -25.53 -5.70 1.27
N LEU A 482 -25.81 -4.86 2.27
CA LEU A 482 -25.87 -5.33 3.65
C LEU A 482 -26.93 -6.42 3.81
N SER A 483 -28.08 -6.31 3.15
CA SER A 483 -29.12 -7.34 3.15
C SER A 483 -28.65 -8.75 2.75
N ASP A 484 -27.54 -8.88 2.02
CA ASP A 484 -27.00 -10.17 1.56
C ASP A 484 -26.08 -10.84 2.61
N ILE A 485 -25.48 -10.05 3.51
CA ILE A 485 -24.58 -10.52 4.58
C ILE A 485 -25.24 -10.49 5.97
N GLN A 486 -26.36 -9.80 6.10
CA GLN A 486 -27.14 -9.78 7.33
C GLN A 486 -27.75 -11.14 7.64
N PRO A 487 -27.83 -11.52 8.93
CA PRO A 487 -28.51 -12.75 9.30
C PRO A 487 -30.03 -12.62 9.05
N GLU A 488 -30.70 -13.75 8.75
CA GLU A 488 -32.12 -13.77 8.35
C GLU A 488 -33.08 -13.12 9.36
N TRP A 489 -32.72 -13.08 10.64
CA TRP A 489 -33.52 -12.48 11.71
C TRP A 489 -33.35 -10.95 11.82
N ALA A 490 -32.30 -10.38 11.22
CA ALA A 490 -32.07 -8.94 11.23
C ALA A 490 -33.04 -8.23 10.26
N VAL A 491 -33.34 -6.97 10.55
CA VAL A 491 -34.12 -6.13 9.65
C VAL A 491 -33.25 -5.81 8.43
N PRO A 492 -33.70 -6.11 7.20
CA PRO A 492 -32.90 -5.85 6.00
C PRO A 492 -32.50 -4.38 5.87
N ASP A 493 -31.21 -4.15 5.74
CA ASP A 493 -30.61 -2.85 5.46
C ASP A 493 -30.38 -2.71 3.95
N VAL A 494 -30.89 -1.61 3.39
CA VAL A 494 -30.86 -1.32 1.95
C VAL A 494 -29.54 -0.69 1.50
N ARG A 495 -28.67 -0.30 2.44
CA ARG A 495 -27.35 0.25 2.13
C ARG A 495 -26.41 -0.85 1.62
N SER A 496 -25.43 -0.42 0.85
CA SER A 496 -24.29 -1.21 0.42
C SER A 496 -23.00 -0.72 1.08
N VAL A 497 -22.00 -1.58 1.17
CA VAL A 497 -20.65 -1.28 1.66
C VAL A 497 -19.60 -1.78 0.68
N ALA A 498 -18.48 -1.08 0.60
CA ALA A 498 -17.33 -1.50 -0.20
C ALA A 498 -16.36 -2.31 0.67
N LEU A 499 -16.24 -3.61 0.38
CA LEU A 499 -15.41 -4.56 1.14
C LEU A 499 -14.19 -5.00 0.31
N GLY A 500 -13.03 -5.14 0.95
CA GLY A 500 -11.81 -5.69 0.32
C GLY A 500 -11.89 -7.21 0.10
N SER A 501 -10.83 -7.80 -0.47
CA SER A 501 -10.74 -9.26 -0.67
C SER A 501 -10.49 -10.05 0.62
N GLY A 502 -10.04 -9.36 1.66
CA GLY A 502 -9.74 -9.90 2.98
C GLY A 502 -8.41 -10.67 3.08
N PHE A 503 -7.94 -10.85 4.30
CA PHE A 503 -6.75 -11.65 4.64
C PHE A 503 -6.77 -12.05 6.12
N THR A 504 -6.07 -13.14 6.48
CA THR A 504 -5.89 -13.52 7.89
C THR A 504 -4.83 -12.63 8.54
N PRO A 505 -5.17 -11.81 9.55
CA PRO A 505 -4.24 -10.90 10.21
C PRO A 505 -3.26 -11.65 11.09
N SER A 506 -2.02 -11.14 11.21
CA SER A 506 -1.04 -11.68 12.13
C SER A 506 -1.40 -11.41 13.59
N GLY A 507 -0.76 -12.14 14.53
CA GLY A 507 -0.91 -11.89 15.95
C GLY A 507 -0.41 -10.50 16.35
N ALA A 508 0.56 -9.94 15.61
CA ALA A 508 0.97 -8.54 15.77
C ALA A 508 -0.14 -7.58 15.35
N LEU A 509 -0.77 -7.79 14.19
CA LEU A 509 -1.87 -6.94 13.73
C LEU A 509 -3.07 -7.02 14.67
N LEU A 510 -3.44 -8.22 15.11
CA LEU A 510 -4.48 -8.41 16.12
C LEU A 510 -4.17 -7.65 17.42
N ARG A 511 -2.94 -7.68 17.93
CA ARG A 511 -2.54 -6.91 19.13
C ARG A 511 -2.61 -5.40 18.91
N ALA A 512 -2.10 -4.88 17.79
CA ALA A 512 -2.16 -3.45 17.49
C ALA A 512 -3.62 -2.96 17.38
N THR A 513 -4.49 -3.74 16.72
CA THR A 513 -5.93 -3.43 16.59
C THR A 513 -6.69 -3.60 17.90
N LEU A 514 -6.31 -4.57 18.76
CA LEU A 514 -6.84 -4.68 20.13
C LEU A 514 -6.49 -3.45 20.97
N ALA A 515 -5.24 -2.99 20.93
CA ALA A 515 -4.83 -1.77 21.62
C ALA A 515 -5.62 -0.53 21.16
N LEU A 516 -5.91 -0.43 19.86
CA LEU A 516 -6.76 0.63 19.29
C LEU A 516 -8.24 0.51 19.67
N SER A 517 -8.70 -0.72 19.94
CA SER A 517 -10.07 -1.03 20.34
C SER A 517 -10.29 -1.04 21.85
N THR A 518 -9.57 -0.20 22.58
CA THR A 518 -9.80 0.00 24.02
C THR A 518 -10.23 1.42 24.34
N THR A 519 -10.97 1.55 25.44
CA THR A 519 -11.30 2.82 26.08
C THR A 519 -10.66 2.85 27.46
N PRO A 520 -9.93 3.92 27.84
CA PRO A 520 -9.47 4.14 29.21
C PRO A 520 -10.58 4.00 30.24
N LEU A 521 -10.26 3.43 31.41
CA LEU A 521 -11.13 3.55 32.59
C LEU A 521 -11.28 5.03 33.00
N ASP A 522 -12.38 5.34 33.68
CA ASP A 522 -12.56 6.65 34.32
C ASP A 522 -11.41 6.96 35.28
N ASN A 523 -11.02 8.24 35.36
CA ASN A 523 -9.87 8.70 36.16
C ASN A 523 -9.93 8.32 37.65
N GLU A 524 -11.11 7.98 38.19
CA GLU A 524 -11.26 7.47 39.57
C GLU A 524 -10.66 6.07 39.75
N PHE A 525 -10.68 5.24 38.69
CA PHE A 525 -10.26 3.84 38.72
C PHE A 525 -8.98 3.58 37.93
N ARG A 526 -8.65 4.44 36.97
CA ARG A 526 -7.46 4.35 36.14
C ARG A 526 -6.18 4.30 36.98
N SER A 527 -5.21 3.49 36.57
CA SER A 527 -3.89 3.37 37.20
C SER A 527 -3.98 3.09 38.71
N GLY A 528 -4.94 2.27 39.13
CA GLY A 528 -5.15 1.95 40.55
C GLY A 528 -5.72 3.11 41.39
N GLY A 529 -6.25 4.15 40.74
CA GLY A 529 -6.76 5.38 41.36
C GLY A 529 -5.76 6.53 41.41
N ASP A 530 -4.57 6.36 40.81
CA ASP A 530 -3.58 7.43 40.66
C ASP A 530 -3.83 8.27 39.40
N VAL A 531 -3.49 9.55 39.46
CA VAL A 531 -3.63 10.46 38.30
C VAL A 531 -2.54 10.13 37.28
N SER A 532 -2.94 9.49 36.18
CA SER A 532 -2.05 9.15 35.06
C SER A 532 -2.75 9.39 33.72
N ASN A 533 -2.01 10.02 32.79
CA ASN A 533 -2.41 10.17 31.39
C ASN A 533 -1.59 9.28 30.46
N ALA A 534 -0.82 8.32 30.98
CA ALA A 534 -0.14 7.32 30.16
C ALA A 534 -1.18 6.59 29.30
N LEU A 535 -0.86 6.18 28.06
CA LEU A 535 -1.84 5.49 27.20
C LEU A 535 -2.21 4.12 27.75
N HIS A 536 -1.19 3.38 28.19
CA HIS A 536 -1.30 2.10 28.87
C HIS A 536 -0.63 2.17 30.25
N ASN A 537 -0.98 1.25 31.16
CA ASN A 537 -0.39 1.17 32.48
C ASN A 537 -0.50 -0.24 33.11
N PRO A 538 0.27 -0.56 34.17
CA PRO A 538 0.26 -1.90 34.76
C PRO A 538 -1.05 -2.37 35.41
N TYR A 539 -2.01 -1.47 35.67
CA TYR A 539 -3.29 -1.82 36.30
C TYR A 539 -4.38 -2.16 35.28
N ASP A 540 -4.44 -1.41 34.20
CA ASP A 540 -5.55 -1.45 33.24
C ASP A 540 -5.10 -1.89 31.84
N GLY A 541 -3.80 -2.02 31.61
CA GLY A 541 -3.21 -2.15 30.28
C GLY A 541 -3.62 -0.96 29.41
N TRP A 542 -4.00 -1.24 28.16
CA TRP A 542 -4.54 -0.25 27.21
C TRP A 542 -5.94 0.27 27.60
N GLY A 543 -6.68 -0.45 28.43
CA GLY A 543 -8.02 -0.08 28.89
C GLY A 543 -9.05 -1.18 28.68
N VAL A 544 -10.33 -0.81 28.72
CA VAL A 544 -11.46 -1.74 28.54
C VAL A 544 -11.78 -1.90 27.06
N LEU A 545 -11.91 -3.15 26.62
CA LEU A 545 -12.23 -3.48 25.26
C LEU A 545 -13.56 -2.87 24.77
N ASN A 546 -13.51 -2.25 23.59
CA ASN A 546 -14.59 -1.55 22.93
C ASN A 546 -14.42 -1.57 21.39
N LEU A 547 -15.07 -2.52 20.72
CA LEU A 547 -14.96 -2.69 19.25
C LEU A 547 -15.62 -1.57 18.44
N SER A 548 -16.46 -0.72 19.04
CA SER A 548 -17.12 0.39 18.33
C SER A 548 -16.15 1.46 17.82
N THR A 549 -14.91 1.46 18.31
CA THR A 549 -13.86 2.39 17.86
C THR A 549 -13.22 1.99 16.53
N LEU A 550 -13.48 0.78 16.02
CA LEU A 550 -12.93 0.28 14.77
C LEU A 550 -13.89 0.49 13.59
N VAL A 551 -15.16 0.14 13.77
CA VAL A 551 -16.20 0.31 12.75
C VAL A 551 -17.45 0.88 13.42
N ASP A 552 -17.75 2.14 13.12
CA ASP A 552 -19.00 2.76 13.55
C ASP A 552 -20.12 2.44 12.55
N THR A 553 -20.88 1.41 12.89
CA THR A 553 -22.01 0.94 12.08
C THR A 553 -23.14 1.97 11.94
N THR A 554 -23.18 2.99 12.80
CA THR A 554 -24.24 4.02 12.78
C THR A 554 -23.96 5.15 11.80
N SER A 555 -22.70 5.40 11.47
CA SER A 555 -22.27 6.44 10.50
C SER A 555 -22.04 5.90 9.09
N LEU A 556 -22.19 4.59 8.86
CA LEU A 556 -22.08 3.98 7.52
C LEU A 556 -22.99 4.69 6.50
N THR A 557 -22.39 5.15 5.42
CA THR A 557 -23.12 5.69 4.26
C THR A 557 -23.08 4.69 3.10
N ASP A 558 -24.04 4.81 2.19
CA ASP A 558 -24.21 3.85 1.09
C ASP A 558 -23.01 3.88 0.13
N GLY A 559 -22.42 2.70 -0.12
CA GLY A 559 -21.28 2.49 -1.00
C GLY A 559 -19.91 2.82 -0.41
N GLN A 560 -19.82 3.27 0.85
CA GLN A 560 -18.53 3.58 1.47
C GLN A 560 -17.83 2.36 2.07
N SER A 561 -16.50 2.44 2.14
CA SER A 561 -15.68 1.48 2.88
C SER A 561 -15.82 1.75 4.39
N PRO A 562 -16.28 0.77 5.20
CA PRO A 562 -16.50 0.94 6.65
C PRO A 562 -15.28 1.42 7.45
N GLY A 563 -14.08 1.08 6.97
CA GLY A 563 -12.80 1.40 7.61
C GLY A 563 -11.99 2.48 6.90
N ALA A 564 -12.59 3.39 6.12
CA ALA A 564 -11.85 4.40 5.34
C ALA A 564 -10.96 5.35 6.17
N HIS A 565 -11.27 5.49 7.47
CA HIS A 565 -10.51 6.29 8.45
C HIS A 565 -9.36 5.50 9.12
N LEU A 566 -9.18 4.23 8.74
CA LEU A 566 -8.19 3.31 9.29
C LEU A 566 -7.25 2.83 8.19
N TRP A 567 -5.97 3.01 8.42
CA TRP A 567 -4.92 2.40 7.64
C TRP A 567 -4.25 1.30 8.47
N ALA A 568 -4.01 0.14 7.86
CA ALA A 568 -3.40 -1.00 8.53
C ALA A 568 -2.31 -1.63 7.65
N HIS A 569 -1.17 -1.89 8.26
CA HIS A 569 -0.04 -2.62 7.70
C HIS A 569 0.27 -3.84 8.54
N ASP A 570 0.58 -4.93 7.87
CA ASP A 570 0.98 -6.19 8.49
C ASP A 570 2.09 -6.83 7.65
N SER A 571 3.32 -6.80 8.16
CA SER A 571 4.47 -7.38 7.45
C SER A 571 4.28 -8.86 7.13
N TYR A 572 3.47 -9.56 7.91
CA TYR A 572 3.22 -11.00 7.77
C TYR A 572 2.05 -11.32 6.83
N ARG A 573 1.31 -10.33 6.32
CA ARG A 573 0.19 -10.59 5.42
C ARG A 573 0.63 -11.34 4.16
N LEU A 574 -0.07 -12.42 3.81
CA LEU A 574 0.19 -13.24 2.62
C LEU A 574 -0.69 -12.80 1.44
N HIS A 575 -0.13 -12.78 0.23
CA HIS A 575 -0.86 -12.37 -0.98
C HIS A 575 -1.32 -13.55 -1.87
N ASN A 576 -0.50 -14.59 -1.99
CA ASN A 576 -0.71 -15.68 -2.97
C ASN A 576 -0.86 -17.07 -2.32
N THR A 577 -0.97 -17.12 -0.99
CA THR A 577 -1.08 -18.36 -0.21
C THR A 577 -1.89 -18.10 1.05
N THR A 578 -2.33 -19.17 1.72
CA THR A 578 -3.07 -19.08 2.99
C THR A 578 -2.16 -19.39 4.17
N VAL A 579 -2.58 -19.00 5.38
CA VAL A 579 -1.86 -19.36 6.62
C VAL A 579 -1.77 -20.87 6.80
N ASN A 580 -2.82 -21.62 6.41
CA ASN A 580 -2.82 -23.07 6.49
C ASN A 580 -1.82 -23.70 5.51
N ASP A 581 -1.75 -23.19 4.27
CA ASP A 581 -0.78 -23.66 3.28
C ASP A 581 0.66 -23.34 3.72
N TRP A 582 0.89 -22.13 4.23
CA TRP A 582 2.17 -21.74 4.83
C TRP A 582 2.53 -22.67 6.00
N PHE A 583 1.61 -22.89 6.94
CA PHE A 583 1.85 -23.76 8.10
C PHE A 583 2.22 -25.18 7.67
N ASN A 584 1.50 -25.75 6.70
CA ASN A 584 1.79 -27.08 6.18
C ASN A 584 3.15 -27.16 5.46
N GLU A 585 3.61 -26.08 4.82
CA GLU A 585 4.92 -26.03 4.18
C GLU A 585 6.07 -25.95 5.19
N TYR A 586 5.95 -25.07 6.19
CA TYR A 586 7.05 -24.81 7.13
C TYR A 586 7.08 -25.79 8.32
N ALA A 587 5.97 -26.46 8.63
CA ALA A 587 5.84 -27.33 9.79
C ALA A 587 5.69 -28.84 9.46
N GLU A 588 5.82 -29.26 8.20
CA GLU A 588 5.48 -30.63 7.72
C GLU A 588 6.20 -31.79 8.45
N ASN A 589 7.44 -31.57 8.90
CA ASN A 589 8.36 -32.66 9.26
C ASN A 589 8.40 -33.01 10.74
N ASP A 590 7.78 -32.20 11.61
CA ASP A 590 7.84 -32.38 13.06
C ASP A 590 6.59 -31.79 13.76
N ARG A 591 6.60 -31.69 15.09
CA ARG A 591 5.51 -31.10 15.89
C ARG A 591 6.03 -30.03 16.85
N GLY A 592 5.15 -29.12 17.27
CA GLY A 592 5.50 -28.08 18.24
C GLY A 592 6.54 -27.11 17.67
N LEU A 593 7.43 -26.60 18.52
CA LEU A 593 8.45 -25.63 18.10
C LEU A 593 9.56 -26.22 17.22
N SER A 594 9.90 -27.50 17.39
CA SER A 594 10.97 -28.15 16.61
C SER A 594 10.66 -28.23 15.12
N ALA A 595 9.37 -28.15 14.74
CA ALA A 595 8.93 -28.07 13.35
C ALA A 595 9.46 -26.81 12.64
N PHE A 596 9.54 -25.68 13.36
CA PHE A 596 9.94 -24.39 12.81
C PHE A 596 11.46 -24.13 12.87
N GLU A 597 12.19 -24.81 13.77
CA GLU A 597 13.66 -24.67 13.87
C GLU A 597 14.39 -25.19 12.62
N GLN A 598 13.84 -26.22 11.97
CA GLN A 598 14.50 -26.90 10.84
C GLN A 598 14.33 -26.16 9.50
N ASN A 599 13.33 -25.29 9.39
CA ASN A 599 12.92 -24.64 8.15
C ASN A 599 12.82 -23.11 8.34
N PRO A 600 13.94 -22.36 8.24
CA PRO A 600 13.91 -20.92 8.41
C PRO A 600 13.10 -20.22 7.30
N TRP A 601 12.31 -19.23 7.70
CA TRP A 601 11.51 -18.42 6.80
C TRP A 601 12.07 -16.99 6.69
N PHE A 602 12.19 -16.49 5.46
CA PHE A 602 12.79 -15.20 5.09
C PHE A 602 11.74 -14.17 4.66
N GLY A 603 10.46 -14.42 4.99
CA GLY A 603 9.37 -13.51 4.63
C GLY A 603 8.83 -13.68 3.21
N GLN A 604 9.28 -14.70 2.48
CA GLN A 604 8.80 -14.95 1.11
C GLN A 604 7.27 -15.11 1.06
N GLY A 605 6.63 -14.42 0.11
CA GLY A 605 5.18 -14.45 -0.08
C GLY A 605 4.37 -13.53 0.84
N ALA A 606 5.01 -12.92 1.85
CA ALA A 606 4.40 -11.94 2.73
C ALA A 606 4.68 -10.49 2.26
N SER A 607 3.93 -9.52 2.78
CA SER A 607 4.02 -8.11 2.41
C SER A 607 5.36 -7.45 2.81
N GLY A 608 5.97 -7.85 3.93
CA GLY A 608 7.13 -7.17 4.49
C GLY A 608 6.82 -5.69 4.86
N PRO A 609 7.81 -4.84 5.10
CA PRO A 609 9.23 -5.18 5.24
C PRO A 609 9.48 -5.94 6.54
N PHE A 610 10.62 -6.64 6.59
CA PHE A 610 11.16 -7.26 7.79
C PHE A 610 12.43 -6.50 8.16
N LEU A 611 12.37 -5.72 9.24
CA LEU A 611 13.41 -4.76 9.58
C LEU A 611 14.59 -5.46 10.26
N GLN A 612 15.80 -5.12 9.86
CA GLN A 612 17.05 -5.48 10.54
C GLN A 612 17.61 -4.26 11.28
N THR A 613 18.67 -4.47 12.06
CA THR A 613 19.35 -3.37 12.77
C THR A 613 19.78 -2.26 11.81
N GLY A 614 19.25 -1.05 12.01
CA GLY A 614 19.52 0.13 11.21
C GLY A 614 18.47 0.44 10.15
N ASP A 615 17.54 -0.47 9.88
CA ASP A 615 16.43 -0.23 8.95
C ASP A 615 15.37 0.68 9.56
N ALA A 616 14.63 1.37 8.69
CA ALA A 616 13.46 2.13 9.06
C ALA A 616 12.37 1.99 8.01
N PHE A 617 11.13 1.83 8.46
CA PHE A 617 9.95 1.98 7.62
C PHE A 617 9.39 3.38 7.81
N THR A 618 9.06 4.08 6.72
CA THR A 618 8.49 5.43 6.74
C THR A 618 7.27 5.51 5.83
N HIS A 619 6.18 6.10 6.32
CA HIS A 619 4.98 6.36 5.51
C HIS A 619 4.35 7.69 5.88
N ARG A 620 3.88 8.44 4.88
CA ARG A 620 3.18 9.71 5.08
C ARG A 620 1.68 9.50 4.95
N PHE A 621 0.92 10.16 5.82
CA PHE A 621 -0.54 10.11 5.85
C PHE A 621 -1.13 11.51 5.79
N THR A 622 -2.23 11.64 5.07
CA THR A 622 -3.10 12.82 5.11
C THR A 622 -4.06 12.69 6.30
N PRO A 623 -3.96 13.56 7.33
CA PRO A 623 -4.84 13.53 8.49
C PRO A 623 -6.25 14.01 8.13
N LEU A 624 -7.29 13.42 8.73
CA LEU A 624 -8.67 13.85 8.55
C LEU A 624 -8.96 15.14 9.34
N ASP A 625 -9.73 16.05 8.73
CA ASP A 625 -10.06 17.35 9.31
C ASP A 625 -10.78 17.24 10.67
N ASN A 626 -10.24 17.89 11.70
CA ASN A 626 -10.74 17.91 13.08
C ASN A 626 -10.79 16.54 13.78
N GLU A 627 -10.13 15.52 13.24
CA GLU A 627 -9.99 14.23 13.91
C GLU A 627 -8.65 14.11 14.62
N SER A 628 -8.59 13.28 15.66
CA SER A 628 -7.34 12.97 16.35
C SER A 628 -6.72 11.73 15.71
N VAL A 629 -5.41 11.74 15.53
CA VAL A 629 -4.70 10.58 14.99
C VAL A 629 -4.28 9.67 16.12
N ARG A 630 -4.48 8.37 15.96
CA ARG A 630 -3.98 7.34 16.88
C ARG A 630 -3.17 6.32 16.12
N VAL A 631 -1.96 6.04 16.58
CA VAL A 631 -1.04 5.09 15.96
C VAL A 631 -0.75 3.97 16.95
N ARG A 632 -0.84 2.72 16.52
CA ARG A 632 -0.50 1.52 17.30
C ARG A 632 0.45 0.64 16.51
N LEU A 633 1.58 0.28 17.12
CA LEU A 633 2.59 -0.62 16.60
C LEU A 633 2.65 -1.87 17.47
N ALA A 634 2.75 -3.05 16.88
CA ALA A 634 3.08 -4.28 17.60
C ALA A 634 4.00 -5.19 16.77
N TYR A 635 4.82 -5.99 17.44
CA TYR A 635 5.71 -6.98 16.80
C TYR A 635 5.97 -8.17 17.73
N PRO A 636 6.20 -9.38 17.21
CA PRO A 636 6.54 -10.53 18.05
C PRO A 636 8.00 -10.44 18.50
N ALA A 637 8.26 -10.38 19.81
CA ALA A 637 9.61 -10.40 20.36
C ALA A 637 10.14 -11.83 20.50
N LYS A 638 11.47 -11.97 20.60
CA LYS A 638 12.09 -13.24 21.00
C LYS A 638 11.81 -13.54 22.47
N ALA A 639 11.64 -14.82 22.79
CA ALA A 639 11.47 -15.29 24.16
C ALA A 639 12.74 -15.06 25.01
N GLN A 640 12.60 -15.00 26.33
CA GLN A 640 13.78 -15.08 27.20
C GLN A 640 14.60 -16.34 26.92
N PRO A 641 15.94 -16.27 27.02
CA PRO A 641 16.75 -15.17 27.56
C PRO A 641 17.18 -14.11 26.54
N ALA A 642 16.64 -14.12 25.31
CA ALA A 642 16.97 -13.10 24.32
C ALA A 642 16.50 -11.71 24.77
N LEU A 643 17.20 -10.67 24.32
CA LEU A 643 16.75 -9.29 24.48
C LEU A 643 15.49 -9.07 23.62
N VAL A 644 14.67 -8.10 24.01
CA VAL A 644 13.59 -7.59 23.16
C VAL A 644 14.24 -6.79 22.03
N ASP A 645 13.71 -6.90 20.81
CA ASP A 645 14.15 -6.05 19.69
C ASP A 645 13.78 -4.59 19.99
N ASP A 646 14.69 -3.65 19.74
CA ASP A 646 14.52 -2.21 19.99
C ASP A 646 13.93 -1.52 18.74
N LEU A 647 12.61 -1.62 18.59
CA LEU A 647 11.85 -0.84 17.61
C LEU A 647 11.33 0.45 18.24
N GLN A 648 11.48 1.57 17.53
CA GLN A 648 11.02 2.88 17.99
C GLN A 648 10.00 3.46 17.01
N LEU A 649 8.79 3.73 17.51
CA LEU A 649 7.74 4.44 16.78
C LEU A 649 7.91 5.96 16.94
N ARG A 650 8.03 6.64 15.80
CA ARG A 650 8.20 8.09 15.69
C ARG A 650 7.12 8.67 14.78
N VAL A 651 6.64 9.87 15.10
CA VAL A 651 5.73 10.62 14.23
C VAL A 651 6.30 12.01 14.00
N ARG A 652 6.51 12.37 12.73
CA ARG A 652 7.02 13.68 12.31
C ARG A 652 5.91 14.49 11.65
N LEU A 653 5.79 15.75 12.05
CA LEU A 653 4.89 16.72 11.41
C LEU A 653 5.62 17.54 10.35
N ASP A 654 4.86 18.22 9.52
CA ASP A 654 5.34 19.12 8.47
C ASP A 654 6.17 20.31 8.98
N ASP A 655 5.93 20.75 10.23
CA ASP A 655 6.74 21.77 10.92
C ASP A 655 8.13 21.28 11.41
N GLY A 656 8.44 20.00 11.18
CA GLY A 656 9.68 19.36 11.60
C GLY A 656 9.73 18.91 13.06
N SER A 657 8.62 19.04 13.80
CA SER A 657 8.48 18.44 15.12
C SER A 657 8.36 16.92 15.02
N VAL A 658 8.94 16.24 16.00
CA VAL A 658 8.94 14.78 16.10
C VAL A 658 8.42 14.38 17.46
N MET A 659 7.50 13.42 17.49
CA MET A 659 6.96 12.82 18.69
C MET A 659 7.37 11.35 18.72
N VAL A 660 7.66 10.84 19.91
CA VAL A 660 8.03 9.43 20.13
C VAL A 660 6.94 8.78 20.96
N ALA A 661 6.59 7.53 20.62
CA ALA A 661 5.60 6.75 21.35
C ALA A 661 5.85 6.72 22.87
N ASP A 662 4.75 6.67 23.64
CA ASP A 662 4.72 6.62 25.12
C ASP A 662 5.47 7.75 25.85
N ARG A 663 5.78 8.85 25.15
CA ARG A 663 6.30 10.09 25.74
C ARG A 663 5.19 11.11 25.88
N ILE A 664 4.46 11.03 26.99
CA ILE A 664 3.25 11.83 27.22
C ILE A 664 3.49 12.90 28.29
N GLN A 665 2.93 14.09 28.07
CA GLN A 665 2.98 15.22 28.98
C GLN A 665 1.91 15.12 30.08
N GLY A 666 1.98 16.00 31.08
CA GLY A 666 1.04 16.01 32.21
C GLY A 666 -0.41 16.33 31.84
N ASP A 667 -0.69 16.79 30.62
CA ASP A 667 -2.02 17.04 30.06
C ASP A 667 -2.52 15.92 29.12
N GLY A 668 -1.73 14.87 28.92
CA GLY A 668 -2.05 13.75 28.02
C GLY A 668 -1.61 13.96 26.58
N ALA A 669 -1.07 15.13 26.22
CA ALA A 669 -0.53 15.35 24.88
C ALA A 669 0.84 14.68 24.71
N PRO A 670 1.20 14.24 23.50
CA PRO A 670 2.53 13.72 23.21
C PRO A 670 3.60 14.81 23.39
N THR A 671 4.80 14.40 23.78
CA THR A 671 5.95 15.29 23.92
C THR A 671 6.57 15.50 22.54
N SER A 672 6.63 16.77 22.11
CA SER A 672 7.26 17.14 20.85
C SER A 672 8.73 17.52 21.04
N PHE A 673 9.56 17.06 20.12
CA PHE A 673 10.98 17.34 20.01
C PHE A 673 11.27 18.00 18.65
N TYR A 674 12.33 18.79 18.55
CA TYR A 674 12.82 19.25 17.26
C TYR A 674 13.86 18.26 16.73
N GLY A 675 13.55 17.58 15.63
CA GLY A 675 14.39 16.49 15.08
C GLY A 675 15.82 16.95 14.71
N SER A 676 16.02 18.23 14.40
CA SER A 676 17.35 18.81 14.11
C SER A 676 18.24 18.99 15.34
N VAL A 677 17.66 18.89 16.55
CA VAL A 677 18.35 19.15 17.82
C VAL A 677 18.53 17.88 18.65
N VAL A 678 17.58 16.95 18.54
CA VAL A 678 17.49 15.77 19.39
C VAL A 678 17.96 14.52 18.64
N ASP A 679 18.95 13.84 19.20
CA ASP A 679 19.39 12.53 18.72
C ASP A 679 18.44 11.43 19.25
N LEU A 680 17.53 10.98 18.40
CA LEU A 680 16.55 9.92 18.71
C LEU A 680 17.21 8.52 18.83
N GLY A 681 18.45 8.37 18.36
CA GLY A 681 19.26 7.17 18.54
C GLY A 681 19.89 7.08 19.94
N ASN A 682 19.86 8.15 20.73
CA ASN A 682 20.46 8.18 22.06
C ASN A 682 19.64 7.34 23.06
N THR A 683 20.13 6.14 23.37
CA THR A 683 19.48 5.20 24.31
C THR A 683 19.48 5.66 25.77
N SER A 684 20.24 6.71 26.14
CA SER A 684 20.16 7.30 27.48
C SER A 684 19.00 8.29 27.61
N LEU A 685 18.70 9.04 26.55
CA LEU A 685 17.54 9.95 26.50
C LEU A 685 16.25 9.19 26.14
N PHE A 686 16.38 8.20 25.26
CA PHE A 686 15.31 7.34 24.80
C PHE A 686 15.64 5.88 25.13
N PRO A 687 15.57 5.50 26.42
CA PRO A 687 15.80 4.11 26.84
C PRO A 687 14.87 3.17 26.10
N GLN A 688 15.40 2.00 25.78
CA GLN A 688 14.64 0.87 25.25
C GLN A 688 13.56 0.45 26.25
N SER A 689 12.42 0.04 25.73
CA SER A 689 11.34 -0.59 26.50
C SER A 689 11.31 -2.09 26.22
N ASN A 690 10.84 -2.86 27.19
CA ASN A 690 10.57 -4.30 27.02
C ASN A 690 9.14 -4.56 26.51
N GLU A 691 8.33 -3.51 26.37
CA GLU A 691 7.03 -3.62 25.71
C GLU A 691 7.19 -4.03 24.24
N THR A 692 6.16 -4.67 23.69
CA THR A 692 6.14 -5.11 22.28
C THR A 692 4.94 -4.55 21.53
N THR A 693 4.14 -3.72 22.21
CA THR A 693 3.04 -2.95 21.66
C THR A 693 3.15 -1.52 22.18
N PHE A 694 3.19 -0.57 21.26
CA PHE A 694 3.46 0.85 21.54
C PHE A 694 2.43 1.73 20.84
N GLY A 695 2.26 2.96 21.32
CA GLY A 695 1.32 3.87 20.69
C GLY A 695 1.56 5.35 20.95
N ILE A 696 0.86 6.14 20.16
CA ILE A 696 0.79 7.59 20.32
C ILE A 696 -0.61 8.06 19.92
N ASP A 697 -1.19 8.94 20.73
CA ASP A 697 -2.43 9.65 20.43
C ASP A 697 -2.09 11.12 20.21
N ILE A 698 -2.42 11.65 19.03
CA ILE A 698 -2.13 13.01 18.62
C ILE A 698 -3.46 13.75 18.51
N PRO A 699 -3.77 14.64 19.48
CA PRO A 699 -5.01 15.41 19.45
C PRO A 699 -5.12 16.25 18.18
N ALA A 700 -6.34 16.39 17.66
CA ALA A 700 -6.65 17.23 16.49
C ALA A 700 -6.04 18.64 16.59
N SER A 701 -5.96 19.21 17.80
CA SER A 701 -5.38 20.54 18.04
C SER A 701 -3.89 20.66 17.72
N LEU A 702 -3.15 19.56 17.66
CA LEU A 702 -1.71 19.55 17.33
C LEU A 702 -1.43 19.34 15.84
N ILE A 703 -2.40 18.82 15.09
CA ILE A 703 -2.27 18.49 13.66
C ILE A 703 -3.20 19.32 12.77
N ASN A 704 -3.99 20.22 13.37
CA ASN A 704 -4.87 21.11 12.63
C ASN A 704 -4.05 22.06 11.75
N GLY A 705 -4.12 21.88 10.44
CA GLY A 705 -3.35 22.62 9.45
C GLY A 705 -2.01 21.97 9.06
N SER A 706 -1.67 20.80 9.61
CA SER A 706 -0.55 20.00 9.11
C SER A 706 -0.93 19.34 7.79
N ARG A 707 -0.09 19.47 6.76
CA ARG A 707 -0.33 18.85 5.45
C ARG A 707 -0.22 17.33 5.50
N PHE A 708 0.65 16.81 6.35
CA PHE A 708 0.88 15.39 6.51
C PHE A 708 1.36 15.07 7.93
N ILE A 709 1.24 13.79 8.27
CA ILE A 709 2.01 13.17 9.34
C ILE A 709 2.87 12.07 8.73
N GLU A 710 4.13 11.97 9.14
CA GLU A 710 5.01 10.89 8.71
C GLU A 710 5.26 9.95 9.89
N VAL A 711 4.84 8.70 9.75
CA VAL A 711 5.06 7.67 10.75
C VAL A 711 6.30 6.88 10.35
N GLU A 712 7.25 6.77 11.28
CA GLU A 712 8.48 6.01 11.13
C GLU A 712 8.56 4.90 12.20
N VAL A 713 8.86 3.69 11.76
CA VAL A 713 9.23 2.55 12.63
C VAL A 713 10.70 2.28 12.42
N ALA A 714 11.53 2.73 13.36
CA ALA A 714 12.98 2.60 13.29
C ALA A 714 13.47 1.38 14.10
N ALA A 715 14.17 0.46 13.45
CA ALA A 715 14.80 -0.69 14.08
C ALA A 715 16.20 -0.32 14.59
N ARG A 716 16.28 0.24 15.80
CA ARG A 716 17.55 0.70 16.39
C ARG A 716 18.48 -0.48 16.68
N TYR A 717 17.93 -1.61 17.12
CA TYR A 717 18.66 -2.85 17.34
C TYR A 717 17.72 -4.05 17.26
N VAL A 718 17.98 -4.97 16.33
CA VAL A 718 17.31 -6.28 16.23
C VAL A 718 18.32 -7.33 16.63
N VAL A 719 17.95 -8.18 17.60
CA VAL A 719 18.89 -9.13 18.18
C VAL A 719 19.31 -10.15 17.11
N PRO A 720 20.61 -10.30 16.81
CA PRO A 720 21.05 -11.28 15.82
C PRO A 720 20.81 -12.72 16.29
N GLY A 721 20.75 -13.64 15.35
CA GLY A 721 20.77 -15.08 15.58
C GLY A 721 21.69 -15.79 14.59
N GLY A 722 21.69 -17.12 14.60
CA GLY A 722 22.52 -17.96 13.73
C GLY A 722 22.06 -18.01 12.26
N THR A 723 20.87 -17.46 11.94
CA THR A 723 20.31 -17.48 10.58
C THR A 723 20.06 -16.06 10.04
N PRO A 724 21.08 -15.40 9.45
CA PRO A 724 20.96 -14.02 8.93
C PRO A 724 19.83 -13.87 7.89
N GLY A 725 19.07 -12.79 8.01
CA GLY A 725 17.96 -12.42 7.12
C GLY A 725 16.63 -13.14 7.39
N SER A 726 16.60 -14.13 8.28
CA SER A 726 15.35 -14.84 8.61
C SER A 726 14.52 -14.09 9.67
N VAL A 727 13.21 -14.35 9.71
CA VAL A 727 12.26 -13.67 10.62
C VAL A 727 11.95 -14.50 11.87
N GLY A 728 12.27 -15.80 11.83
CA GLY A 728 11.88 -16.80 12.83
C GLY A 728 12.68 -16.75 14.14
N LEU A 729 12.72 -17.89 14.84
CA LEU A 729 13.29 -18.05 16.18
C LEU A 729 14.77 -17.62 16.26
N ASP A 730 15.54 -17.92 15.22
CA ASP A 730 16.99 -17.70 15.13
C ASP A 730 17.40 -16.61 14.12
N GLY A 731 16.43 -15.79 13.73
CA GLY A 731 16.60 -14.74 12.72
C GLY A 731 17.03 -13.38 13.26
N ASP A 732 17.48 -12.48 12.38
CA ASP A 732 17.87 -11.10 12.71
C ASP A 732 16.98 -10.04 12.03
N ALA A 733 15.86 -10.47 11.45
CA ALA A 733 14.85 -9.60 10.86
C ALA A 733 13.54 -9.72 11.65
N VAL A 734 12.78 -8.63 11.79
CA VAL A 734 11.50 -8.62 12.51
C VAL A 734 10.42 -7.94 11.68
N GLY A 735 9.27 -8.62 11.55
CA GLY A 735 8.07 -8.04 10.97
C GLY A 735 7.27 -7.30 12.04
N PHE A 736 6.48 -6.33 11.63
CA PHE A 736 5.65 -5.55 12.54
C PHE A 736 4.26 -5.33 11.93
N ALA A 737 3.32 -4.94 12.78
CA ALA A 737 2.02 -4.45 12.35
C ALA A 737 1.80 -3.03 12.86
N LEU A 738 1.25 -2.18 12.00
CA LEU A 738 1.02 -0.77 12.26
C LEU A 738 -0.42 -0.43 11.89
N VAL A 739 -1.16 0.16 12.82
CA VAL A 739 -2.53 0.64 12.59
C VAL A 739 -2.60 2.12 12.91
N VAL A 740 -3.14 2.89 11.98
CA VAL A 740 -3.27 4.36 12.06
C VAL A 740 -4.74 4.72 11.85
N SER A 741 -5.36 5.37 12.84
CA SER A 741 -6.72 5.89 12.74
C SER A 741 -6.73 7.42 12.64
N GLY A 742 -7.74 7.99 11.97
CA GLY A 742 -7.90 9.44 11.82
C GLY A 742 -7.14 10.01 10.62
N VAL A 743 -6.89 9.16 9.62
CA VAL A 743 -6.19 9.49 8.37
C VAL A 743 -7.02 9.00 7.18
N GLU A 744 -6.81 9.60 6.03
CA GLU A 744 -7.35 9.10 4.77
C GLU A 744 -6.55 7.87 4.31
N ARG A 745 -7.16 6.69 4.35
CA ARG A 745 -6.47 5.43 4.05
C ARG A 745 -5.90 5.36 2.63
N ASP A 746 -6.69 5.80 1.65
CA ASP A 746 -6.39 5.70 0.22
C ASP A 746 -6.06 7.08 -0.37
N SER A 747 -5.28 7.90 0.36
CA SER A 747 -4.81 9.19 -0.17
C SER A 747 -3.56 8.98 -1.03
N ASP A 748 -3.59 9.52 -2.25
CA ASP A 748 -2.47 9.56 -3.19
C ASP A 748 -1.64 10.85 -3.07
N ASP A 749 -2.01 11.76 -2.18
CA ASP A 749 -1.37 13.07 -1.97
C ASP A 749 0.16 12.99 -1.84
N HIS A 750 0.65 11.95 -1.18
CA HIS A 750 2.08 11.76 -0.88
C HIS A 750 2.73 10.65 -1.68
N MET A 751 2.09 10.23 -2.76
CA MET A 751 2.69 9.40 -3.80
C MET A 751 3.22 10.29 -4.93
N ASP A 752 4.10 9.73 -5.73
CA ASP A 752 4.65 10.34 -6.95
C ASP A 752 4.07 9.53 -8.12
N GLY A 753 2.98 10.05 -8.68
CA GLY A 753 2.09 9.31 -9.60
C GLY A 753 2.76 8.96 -10.93
N ASP A 754 3.66 9.82 -11.41
CA ASP A 754 4.36 9.67 -12.68
C ASP A 754 5.86 9.41 -12.54
N GLY A 755 6.42 9.53 -11.32
CA GLY A 755 7.79 9.19 -10.99
C GLY A 755 8.79 10.31 -11.29
N ASP A 756 8.38 11.58 -11.23
CA ASP A 756 9.24 12.71 -11.53
C ASP A 756 10.00 13.31 -10.33
N GLY A 757 9.61 12.91 -9.11
CA GLY A 757 10.19 13.35 -7.86
C GLY A 757 9.39 14.41 -7.10
N VAL A 758 8.27 14.89 -7.65
CA VAL A 758 7.28 15.73 -6.97
C VAL A 758 6.14 14.84 -6.47
N ASN A 759 5.59 15.11 -5.29
CA ASN A 759 4.45 14.32 -4.80
C ASN A 759 3.16 14.92 -5.34
N ASN A 760 2.15 14.11 -5.61
CA ASN A 760 0.86 14.52 -6.19
C ASN A 760 0.20 15.76 -5.53
N ILE A 761 0.36 15.98 -4.22
CA ILE A 761 -0.19 17.16 -3.51
C ILE A 761 0.57 18.46 -3.81
N ASP A 762 1.83 18.35 -4.21
CA ASP A 762 2.72 19.44 -4.58
C ASP A 762 2.89 19.54 -6.11
N ASP A 763 2.35 18.58 -6.85
CA ASP A 763 2.48 18.41 -8.29
C ASP A 763 1.26 19.00 -9.02
N ALA A 764 1.51 19.95 -9.92
CA ALA A 764 0.47 20.56 -10.75
C ALA A 764 0.03 19.64 -11.91
N CYS A 765 0.86 18.67 -12.29
CA CYS A 765 0.64 17.68 -13.32
C CYS A 765 0.92 16.22 -12.81
N PRO A 766 0.18 15.68 -11.82
CA PRO A 766 0.47 14.39 -11.13
C PRO A 766 0.56 13.09 -11.95
N MET A 767 0.41 13.19 -13.27
CA MET A 767 0.36 12.10 -14.23
C MET A 767 1.32 12.34 -15.42
N GLU A 768 2.14 13.39 -15.40
CA GLU A 768 3.08 13.80 -16.44
C GLU A 768 4.51 13.88 -15.88
N ASN A 769 5.35 12.90 -16.20
CA ASN A 769 6.70 12.86 -15.66
C ASN A 769 7.58 14.01 -16.16
N ALA A 770 7.87 14.99 -15.30
CA ALA A 770 8.65 16.18 -15.64
C ALA A 770 10.14 16.10 -15.26
N SER A 771 10.65 14.93 -14.85
CA SER A 771 12.00 14.75 -14.28
C SER A 771 13.18 15.23 -15.15
N LEU A 772 12.93 15.43 -16.45
CA LEU A 772 13.93 15.89 -17.42
C LEU A 772 13.91 17.40 -17.68
N ALA A 773 12.82 18.10 -17.35
CA ALA A 773 12.60 19.51 -17.69
C ALA A 773 11.54 20.19 -16.80
N ASP A 774 11.75 20.11 -15.49
CA ASP A 774 11.06 20.94 -14.50
C ASP A 774 12.10 21.83 -13.79
N LEU A 775 12.22 23.07 -14.23
CA LEU A 775 13.13 24.06 -13.66
C LEU A 775 12.51 24.77 -12.44
N ASN A 776 11.19 24.67 -12.28
CA ASN A 776 10.42 25.44 -11.33
C ASN A 776 9.92 24.61 -10.13
N ASP A 777 10.16 23.29 -10.18
CA ASP A 777 9.84 22.23 -9.22
C ASP A 777 8.32 22.13 -8.96
N ASP A 778 7.46 22.36 -9.96
CA ASP A 778 6.00 22.22 -9.86
C ASP A 778 5.43 20.91 -10.41
N GLY A 779 6.27 20.00 -10.88
CA GLY A 779 5.88 18.68 -11.39
C GLY A 779 5.33 18.69 -12.82
N CYS A 780 5.43 19.83 -13.52
CA CYS A 780 5.01 19.93 -14.92
C CYS A 780 6.22 20.14 -15.85
N LEU A 781 6.09 19.71 -17.11
CA LEU A 781 7.07 20.07 -18.13
C LEU A 781 6.99 21.56 -18.45
N ASP A 782 8.13 22.26 -18.34
CA ASP A 782 8.19 23.71 -18.60
C ASP A 782 7.82 24.05 -20.06
N ASP A 783 7.03 25.12 -20.21
CA ASP A 783 6.61 25.76 -21.46
C ASP A 783 6.85 27.28 -21.27
N ASP A 784 8.01 27.76 -21.73
CA ASP A 784 8.55 29.09 -21.37
C ASP A 784 7.80 30.24 -22.04
N ASP A 785 7.29 30.04 -23.25
CA ASP A 785 6.49 31.03 -24.00
C ASP A 785 4.98 30.79 -23.88
N GLY A 786 4.59 29.61 -23.36
CA GLY A 786 3.23 29.28 -23.04
C GLY A 786 2.41 29.03 -24.28
N ASP A 787 2.94 28.39 -25.33
CA ASP A 787 2.21 28.15 -26.59
C ASP A 787 1.48 26.80 -26.64
N GLY A 788 1.85 25.87 -25.75
CA GLY A 788 1.31 24.52 -25.64
C GLY A 788 2.24 23.40 -26.13
N VAL A 789 3.47 23.71 -26.55
CA VAL A 789 4.55 22.76 -26.83
C VAL A 789 5.62 22.91 -25.75
N HIS A 790 5.93 21.84 -25.01
CA HIS A 790 6.91 21.91 -23.93
C HIS A 790 8.33 22.14 -24.48
N ASN A 791 9.17 22.84 -23.72
CA ASN A 791 10.54 23.24 -24.07
C ASN A 791 11.44 22.10 -24.61
N LEU A 792 11.16 20.84 -24.27
CA LEU A 792 11.90 19.66 -24.77
C LEU A 792 11.55 19.27 -26.21
N ASP A 793 10.29 19.48 -26.59
CA ASP A 793 9.73 19.18 -27.89
C ASP A 793 9.63 20.43 -28.78
N ASP A 794 9.88 21.61 -28.20
CA ASP A 794 9.85 22.91 -28.85
C ASP A 794 11.21 23.28 -29.49
N PHE A 795 11.18 23.57 -30.80
CA PHE A 795 12.35 24.02 -31.55
C PHE A 795 12.61 25.52 -31.42
N CYS A 796 11.62 26.28 -30.96
CA CYS A 796 11.64 27.72 -30.71
C CYS A 796 11.13 28.09 -29.29
N PRO A 797 11.78 27.65 -28.18
CA PRO A 797 11.28 27.76 -26.79
C PRO A 797 11.07 29.16 -26.19
N GLU A 798 11.22 30.22 -26.98
CA GLU A 798 11.00 31.62 -26.54
C GLU A 798 9.98 32.34 -27.45
N GLU A 799 9.28 31.62 -28.35
CA GLU A 799 8.42 32.16 -29.41
C GLU A 799 7.02 31.53 -29.39
N ASP A 800 6.04 32.26 -28.81
CA ASP A 800 4.64 31.80 -28.74
C ASP A 800 4.02 31.53 -30.12
N ALA A 801 3.99 30.26 -30.55
CA ALA A 801 3.45 29.83 -31.82
C ALA A 801 1.97 29.43 -31.76
N ARG A 802 1.26 29.78 -30.68
CA ARG A 802 -0.13 29.37 -30.47
C ARG A 802 -1.03 29.82 -31.61
N GLY A 803 -1.61 28.83 -32.28
CA GLY A 803 -2.54 29.03 -33.40
C GLY A 803 -1.87 29.22 -34.76
N PHE A 804 -0.54 29.16 -34.81
CA PHE A 804 0.28 29.27 -36.02
C PHE A 804 1.31 28.13 -36.16
N ASP A 805 1.26 27.13 -35.28
CA ASP A 805 2.05 25.91 -35.39
C ASP A 805 1.15 24.74 -35.84
N ALA A 806 1.11 24.48 -37.14
CA ALA A 806 0.34 23.38 -37.72
C ALA A 806 1.08 22.04 -37.65
N ASN A 807 2.40 22.08 -37.48
CA ASN A 807 3.28 20.91 -37.55
C ASN A 807 3.64 20.35 -36.14
N VAL A 808 3.36 21.14 -35.10
CA VAL A 808 3.56 20.87 -33.66
C VAL A 808 5.03 20.78 -33.29
N ASP A 809 5.88 21.65 -33.86
CA ASP A 809 7.30 21.77 -33.50
C ASP A 809 7.65 22.99 -32.63
N GLY A 810 6.63 23.75 -32.17
CA GLY A 810 6.79 24.91 -31.29
C GLY A 810 7.29 26.17 -32.02
N CYS A 811 7.44 26.13 -33.34
CA CYS A 811 7.82 27.28 -34.14
C CYS A 811 6.63 27.84 -34.93
N ILE A 812 6.64 29.15 -35.18
CA ILE A 812 5.65 29.77 -36.07
C ILE A 812 5.87 29.29 -37.50
N ASP A 813 4.84 28.69 -38.11
CA ASP A 813 4.90 28.23 -39.48
C ASP A 813 4.89 29.38 -40.51
N ASP A 814 5.49 29.10 -41.66
CA ASP A 814 5.32 29.82 -42.92
C ASP A 814 4.63 28.83 -43.88
N THR A 815 3.30 28.86 -43.89
CA THR A 815 2.46 27.83 -44.53
C THR A 815 2.71 27.72 -46.03
N ASP A 816 3.07 28.82 -46.70
CA ASP A 816 3.28 28.85 -48.15
C ASP A 816 4.75 28.92 -48.59
N GLY A 817 5.66 29.23 -47.67
CA GLY A 817 7.11 29.19 -47.87
C GLY A 817 7.66 30.42 -48.58
N ASP A 818 6.95 31.55 -48.56
CA ASP A 818 7.38 32.80 -49.21
C ASP A 818 8.40 33.62 -48.39
N GLY A 819 8.65 33.19 -47.15
CA GLY A 819 9.59 33.79 -46.22
C GLY A 819 8.98 34.78 -45.24
N VAL A 820 7.64 34.90 -45.18
CA VAL A 820 6.90 35.64 -44.17
C VAL A 820 6.06 34.66 -43.35
N ALA A 821 6.20 34.69 -42.02
CA ALA A 821 5.49 33.78 -41.13
C ALA A 821 3.98 34.09 -41.08
N ASP A 822 3.15 33.06 -40.85
CA ASP A 822 1.68 33.13 -40.90
C ASP A 822 1.01 34.28 -40.10
N PRO A 823 1.48 34.70 -38.91
CA PRO A 823 0.88 35.83 -38.19
C PRO A 823 1.05 37.18 -38.89
N ASP A 824 2.14 37.32 -39.66
CA ASP A 824 2.51 38.52 -40.39
C ASP A 824 2.19 38.42 -41.90
N ASP A 825 1.86 37.21 -42.38
CA ASP A 825 1.46 36.95 -43.75
C ASP A 825 -0.04 37.22 -43.97
N ALA A 826 -0.33 38.17 -44.87
CA ALA A 826 -1.68 38.52 -45.26
C ALA A 826 -2.15 37.81 -46.55
N CYS A 827 -1.27 37.09 -47.24
CA CYS A 827 -1.45 36.65 -48.62
C CYS A 827 -0.80 35.28 -48.90
N LEU A 828 -1.62 34.28 -49.23
CA LEU A 828 -1.11 33.00 -49.75
C LEU A 828 -0.45 33.16 -51.15
N THR A 829 0.84 32.86 -51.23
CA THR A 829 1.75 33.02 -52.38
C THR A 829 1.92 31.71 -53.16
N ASP A 830 1.25 31.61 -54.31
CA ASP A 830 1.29 30.41 -55.17
C ASP A 830 2.61 30.19 -55.96
N ASP A 831 3.43 31.24 -56.16
CA ASP A 831 4.64 31.22 -57.01
C ASP A 831 5.83 31.87 -56.29
N LEU A 832 6.54 31.05 -55.52
CA LEU A 832 7.74 31.41 -54.75
C LEU A 832 8.92 31.93 -55.59
N ALA A 833 8.82 31.92 -56.93
CA ALA A 833 9.83 32.53 -57.78
C ALA A 833 9.73 34.08 -57.80
N TRP A 834 8.61 34.66 -57.33
CA TRP A 834 8.39 36.10 -57.27
C TRP A 834 8.60 36.65 -55.85
N PRO A 835 9.32 37.79 -55.69
CA PRO A 835 9.52 38.38 -54.37
C PRO A 835 8.22 38.98 -53.84
N VAL A 836 7.95 38.72 -52.56
CA VAL A 836 6.84 39.29 -51.78
C VAL A 836 7.31 40.48 -50.94
N ASP A 837 6.37 41.30 -50.47
CA ASP A 837 6.66 42.39 -49.54
C ASP A 837 6.67 41.92 -48.07
N GLY A 838 6.77 42.85 -47.11
CA GLY A 838 6.83 42.51 -45.68
C GLY A 838 5.52 41.99 -45.09
N SER A 839 4.51 41.70 -45.91
CA SER A 839 3.22 41.13 -45.51
C SER A 839 2.86 39.89 -46.35
N GLY A 840 3.85 39.25 -46.99
CA GLY A 840 3.68 38.07 -47.85
C GLY A 840 2.96 38.35 -49.18
N CYS A 841 2.60 39.61 -49.47
CA CYS A 841 1.84 39.91 -50.68
C CYS A 841 2.74 40.23 -51.88
N TYR A 842 2.30 39.82 -53.08
CA TYR A 842 2.92 40.32 -54.32
C TYR A 842 2.82 41.85 -54.42
N PRO A 843 3.86 42.52 -54.94
CA PRO A 843 3.83 43.96 -55.18
C PRO A 843 2.66 44.36 -56.09
N ILE A 844 1.89 45.37 -55.65
CA ILE A 844 0.74 45.90 -56.39
C ILE A 844 1.20 46.80 -57.54
N ASP A 845 0.74 46.48 -58.75
CA ASP A 845 0.97 47.22 -60.01
C ASP A 845 0.17 48.53 -60.10
N GLN A 846 0.80 49.64 -60.50
CA GLN A 846 0.17 50.95 -60.69
C GLN A 846 -0.04 51.27 -62.16
N ALA A 847 -1.31 51.47 -62.55
CA ALA A 847 -1.66 51.66 -63.96
C ALA A 847 -0.97 52.89 -64.60
N PRO A 848 -0.35 52.73 -65.79
CA PRO A 848 0.36 53.81 -66.47
C PRO A 848 -0.59 54.89 -67.01
N LEU A 849 -0.18 56.16 -66.91
CA LEU A 849 -0.95 57.34 -67.31
C LEU A 849 -0.51 57.92 -68.66
N LEU A 850 -1.46 58.09 -69.59
CA LEU A 850 -1.22 58.72 -70.89
C LEU A 850 -1.08 60.26 -70.78
N VAL A 851 -0.02 60.81 -71.35
CA VAL A 851 0.15 62.25 -71.57
C VAL A 851 0.32 62.55 -73.05
N VAL A 852 -0.68 63.21 -73.65
CA VAL A 852 -0.61 63.65 -75.06
C VAL A 852 0.14 64.97 -75.13
N VAL A 853 1.26 64.98 -75.86
CA VAL A 853 2.18 66.12 -75.95
C VAL A 853 1.87 66.99 -77.17
N GLU A 854 1.53 66.37 -78.29
CA GLU A 854 1.22 67.04 -79.55
C GLU A 854 0.10 66.26 -80.23
N ALA A 855 -1.03 66.91 -80.54
CA ALA A 855 -2.10 66.35 -81.35
C ALA A 855 -2.95 67.50 -81.91
N PRO A 856 -3.68 67.29 -83.02
CA PRO A 856 -4.66 68.26 -83.50
C PRO A 856 -5.69 68.61 -82.42
N GLN A 857 -6.30 69.79 -82.52
CA GLN A 857 -7.43 70.16 -81.66
C GLN A 857 -8.68 69.39 -82.09
N ASP A 858 -9.63 69.20 -81.18
CA ASP A 858 -10.92 68.60 -81.52
C ASP A 858 -11.67 69.43 -82.57
N ASN A 859 -12.44 68.77 -83.43
CA ASN A 859 -13.16 69.39 -84.55
C ASN A 859 -12.26 70.11 -85.58
N SER A 860 -10.97 69.77 -85.64
CA SER A 860 -10.05 70.39 -86.61
C SER A 860 -10.10 69.72 -87.99
N THR A 861 -9.83 70.52 -89.02
CA THR A 861 -9.66 70.08 -90.40
C THR A 861 -8.17 69.99 -90.73
N ILE A 862 -7.72 68.81 -91.13
CA ILE A 862 -6.30 68.53 -91.43
C ILE A 862 -6.10 68.65 -92.95
N THR A 863 -5.25 69.58 -93.36
CA THR A 863 -4.99 69.89 -94.79
C THR A 863 -3.64 69.39 -95.28
N ASP A 864 -2.60 69.46 -94.44
CA ASP A 864 -1.21 69.23 -94.85
C ASP A 864 -0.52 68.09 -94.08
N ASN A 865 -0.34 68.19 -92.76
CA ASN A 865 0.31 67.14 -91.96
C ASN A 865 -0.49 66.81 -90.70
N LEU A 866 -0.59 65.53 -90.36
CA LEU A 866 -1.04 65.05 -89.05
C LEU A 866 0.19 64.65 -88.24
N SER A 867 0.58 65.46 -87.26
CA SER A 867 1.61 65.10 -86.26
C SER A 867 0.95 64.76 -84.93
N VAL A 868 1.42 63.66 -84.33
CA VAL A 868 1.00 63.27 -82.98
C VAL A 868 2.22 62.84 -82.19
N ALA A 869 2.35 63.35 -80.97
CA ALA A 869 3.34 62.94 -79.99
C ALA A 869 2.69 62.70 -78.63
N TRP A 870 3.12 61.65 -77.96
CA TRP A 870 2.63 61.28 -76.62
C TRP A 870 3.76 60.68 -75.79
N ARG A 871 3.52 60.62 -74.50
CA ARG A 871 4.40 60.04 -73.49
C ARG A 871 3.52 59.30 -72.50
N VAL A 872 4.00 58.19 -71.96
CA VAL A 872 3.34 57.51 -70.85
C VAL A 872 4.18 57.74 -69.61
N VAL A 873 3.51 58.13 -68.53
CA VAL A 873 4.09 58.20 -67.19
C VAL A 873 3.71 56.91 -66.50
N ASP A 874 4.69 56.28 -65.88
CA ASP A 874 4.63 54.95 -65.32
C ASP A 874 5.42 55.03 -64.01
N ASP A 875 4.74 54.93 -62.89
CA ASP A 875 5.30 55.37 -61.59
C ASP A 875 6.11 54.25 -60.90
N ASP A 876 5.84 52.99 -61.21
CA ASP A 876 6.58 51.79 -60.78
C ASP A 876 7.62 51.31 -61.81
N GLY A 877 7.49 51.73 -63.07
CA GLY A 877 8.57 51.68 -64.06
C GLY A 877 8.83 50.30 -64.64
N ASP A 878 7.81 49.46 -64.69
CA ASP A 878 7.84 48.12 -65.26
C ASP A 878 7.69 48.09 -66.79
N GLY A 879 7.44 49.25 -67.41
CA GLY A 879 7.42 49.47 -68.85
C GLY A 879 6.02 49.33 -69.46
N TYR A 880 5.89 49.80 -70.71
CA TYR A 880 4.59 49.84 -71.38
C TYR A 880 4.68 49.64 -72.89
N VAL A 881 3.57 49.15 -73.44
CA VAL A 881 3.25 49.14 -74.87
C VAL A 881 2.13 50.13 -75.11
N SER A 882 2.37 51.12 -75.97
CA SER A 882 1.36 52.11 -76.38
C SER A 882 1.07 52.00 -77.87
N ASN A 883 -0.21 51.93 -78.24
CA ASN A 883 -0.66 51.86 -79.62
C ASN A 883 -1.61 53.02 -79.92
N PHE A 884 -1.27 53.81 -80.92
CA PHE A 884 -1.99 54.99 -81.34
C PHE A 884 -2.70 54.71 -82.66
N THR A 885 -4.00 54.96 -82.74
CA THR A 885 -4.81 54.70 -83.93
C THR A 885 -5.69 55.89 -84.29
N VAL A 886 -5.71 56.25 -85.57
CA VAL A 886 -6.69 57.18 -86.14
C VAL A 886 -7.78 56.34 -86.77
N ARG A 887 -9.01 56.44 -86.28
CA ARG A 887 -10.11 55.54 -86.66
C ARG A 887 -11.37 56.31 -86.99
N PHE A 888 -12.30 55.67 -87.69
CA PHE A 888 -13.60 56.28 -88.00
C PHE A 888 -14.42 56.40 -86.71
N THR A 889 -15.00 57.57 -86.46
CA THR A 889 -15.85 57.79 -85.27
C THR A 889 -17.07 56.84 -85.23
N ASN A 890 -17.59 56.45 -86.40
CA ASN A 890 -18.74 55.53 -86.50
C ASN A 890 -18.34 54.04 -86.64
N GLN A 891 -17.05 53.72 -86.80
CA GLN A 891 -16.53 52.35 -86.97
C GLN A 891 -15.14 52.21 -86.35
N THR A 892 -15.12 52.03 -85.03
CA THR A 892 -13.91 52.02 -84.19
C THR A 892 -12.91 50.89 -84.47
N ASN A 893 -13.29 49.86 -85.22
CA ASN A 893 -12.41 48.75 -85.60
C ASN A 893 -11.67 48.97 -86.93
N LEU A 894 -11.99 50.05 -87.66
CA LEU A 894 -11.29 50.42 -88.89
C LEU A 894 -10.40 51.63 -88.60
N SER A 895 -9.08 51.43 -88.63
CA SER A 895 -8.10 52.51 -88.50
C SER A 895 -7.54 52.90 -89.88
N VAL A 896 -7.34 54.19 -90.07
CA VAL A 896 -6.74 54.81 -91.25
C VAL A 896 -5.22 54.92 -91.07
N PHE A 897 -4.79 55.23 -89.83
CA PHE A 897 -3.39 55.28 -89.43
C PHE A 897 -3.20 54.55 -88.11
N ALA A 898 -2.07 53.88 -87.95
CA ALA A 898 -1.66 53.26 -86.70
C ALA A 898 -0.18 53.52 -86.45
N CYS A 899 0.19 53.68 -85.18
CA CYS A 899 1.56 53.87 -84.76
C CYS A 899 1.76 53.29 -83.35
N SER A 900 2.74 52.41 -83.17
CA SER A 900 3.06 51.82 -81.87
C SER A 900 4.38 52.37 -81.31
N GLY A 901 4.44 52.49 -79.99
CA GLY A 901 5.65 52.84 -79.24
C GLY A 901 5.76 51.95 -78.00
N ILE A 902 6.91 51.28 -77.87
CA ILE A 902 7.24 50.41 -76.73
C ILE A 902 8.37 51.09 -75.95
N ALA A 903 8.28 51.16 -74.63
CA ALA A 903 9.36 51.65 -73.79
C ALA A 903 9.40 50.88 -72.47
N LEU A 904 10.61 50.46 -72.07
CA LEU A 904 10.88 49.78 -70.79
C LEU A 904 11.14 50.77 -69.64
N GLN A 905 11.02 52.07 -69.90
CA GLN A 905 11.21 53.12 -68.91
C GLN A 905 10.16 54.22 -69.10
N PRO A 906 9.68 54.83 -68.01
CA PRO A 906 8.70 55.89 -68.06
C PRO A 906 9.20 57.08 -68.87
N GLY A 907 8.30 57.76 -69.56
CA GLY A 907 8.56 59.11 -70.01
C GLY A 907 9.22 59.25 -71.39
N VAL A 908 9.34 58.16 -72.16
CA VAL A 908 9.82 58.21 -73.55
C VAL A 908 8.78 58.90 -74.45
N LEU A 909 9.21 59.93 -75.18
CA LEU A 909 8.36 60.65 -76.13
C LEU A 909 8.28 59.89 -77.45
N HIS A 910 7.09 59.38 -77.77
CA HIS A 910 6.78 58.76 -79.05
C HIS A 910 6.19 59.82 -79.98
N ARG A 911 6.57 59.80 -81.27
CA ARG A 911 6.06 60.77 -82.26
C ARG A 911 5.88 60.10 -83.62
N CYS A 912 4.74 60.36 -84.25
CA CYS A 912 4.40 59.91 -85.59
C CYS A 912 3.88 61.08 -86.42
N THR A 913 4.17 61.09 -87.72
CA THR A 913 3.73 62.17 -88.61
C THR A 913 3.37 61.59 -89.96
N TRP A 914 2.21 61.97 -90.47
CA TRP A 914 1.68 61.57 -91.76
C TRP A 914 1.42 62.81 -92.62
N SER A 915 1.76 62.73 -93.91
CA SER A 915 1.63 63.82 -94.88
C SER A 915 0.39 63.63 -95.76
N ILE A 916 -0.47 64.64 -95.83
CA ILE A 916 -1.74 64.64 -96.56
C ILE A 916 -1.55 65.44 -97.86
N PRO A 917 -1.95 64.91 -99.04
CA PRO A 917 -2.72 63.68 -99.27
C PRO A 917 -1.87 62.41 -99.45
N ASN A 918 -0.55 62.48 -99.46
CA ASN A 918 0.33 61.37 -99.91
C ASN A 918 0.18 60.07 -99.11
N ASP A 919 -0.05 60.17 -97.80
CA ASP A 919 -0.15 59.03 -96.89
C ASP A 919 -1.61 58.61 -96.64
N LEU A 920 -2.62 59.32 -97.19
CA LEU A 920 -4.02 58.92 -97.03
C LEU A 920 -4.30 57.59 -97.77
N PRO A 921 -4.86 56.58 -97.08
CA PRO A 921 -5.26 55.35 -97.74
C PRO A 921 -6.39 55.57 -98.76
N PRO A 922 -6.50 54.73 -99.82
CA PRO A 922 -7.51 54.88 -100.87
C PRO A 922 -8.97 54.82 -100.38
N TYR A 923 -9.21 54.26 -99.19
CA TYR A 923 -10.53 54.06 -98.58
C TYR A 923 -10.93 55.20 -97.61
N TYR A 924 -10.15 56.28 -97.53
CA TYR A 924 -10.50 57.49 -96.80
C TYR A 924 -11.74 58.19 -97.39
N LEU A 925 -12.60 58.80 -96.55
CA LEU A 925 -13.82 59.50 -96.97
C LEU A 925 -13.78 60.98 -96.52
N GLN A 926 -13.85 61.91 -97.49
CA GLN A 926 -13.74 63.36 -97.23
C GLN A 926 -14.85 63.94 -96.33
N SER A 927 -16.01 63.29 -96.24
CA SER A 927 -17.19 63.77 -95.50
C SER A 927 -17.48 63.00 -94.20
N THR A 928 -16.50 62.25 -93.67
CA THR A 928 -16.61 61.53 -92.39
C THR A 928 -15.69 62.11 -91.32
N THR A 929 -16.08 61.94 -90.06
CA THR A 929 -15.28 62.31 -88.90
C THR A 929 -14.43 61.14 -88.42
N TYR A 930 -13.23 61.48 -87.94
CA TYR A 930 -12.23 60.58 -87.41
C TYR A 930 -11.89 60.97 -85.98
N GLU A 931 -11.47 59.98 -85.21
CA GLU A 931 -10.97 60.18 -83.86
C GLU A 931 -9.61 59.51 -83.71
N ILE A 932 -8.88 60.01 -82.72
CA ILE A 932 -7.61 59.46 -82.29
C ILE A 932 -7.86 58.66 -81.02
N ALA A 933 -7.56 57.37 -81.02
CA ALA A 933 -7.58 56.53 -79.84
C ALA A 933 -6.17 56.01 -79.51
N VAL A 934 -5.84 55.98 -78.21
CA VAL A 934 -4.58 55.46 -77.69
C VAL A 934 -4.88 54.33 -76.73
N THR A 935 -4.28 53.18 -76.97
CA THR A 935 -4.34 52.01 -76.10
C THR A 935 -2.99 51.83 -75.42
N ILE A 936 -2.98 51.66 -74.09
CA ILE A 936 -1.77 51.42 -73.29
C ILE A 936 -1.95 50.10 -72.54
N GLU A 937 -0.90 49.31 -72.52
CA GLU A 937 -0.79 48.06 -71.77
C GLU A 937 0.55 48.09 -71.02
N THR A 938 0.55 47.81 -69.71
CA THR A 938 1.79 47.63 -68.93
C THR A 938 2.51 46.35 -69.38
N THR A 939 3.82 46.28 -69.20
CA THR A 939 4.62 45.06 -69.39
C THR A 939 4.86 44.27 -68.10
N ASN A 940 4.14 44.56 -67.01
CA ASN A 940 4.28 43.87 -65.73
C ASN A 940 4.14 42.34 -65.84
N GLY A 941 5.01 41.61 -65.13
CA GLY A 941 4.98 40.16 -65.00
C GLY A 941 4.48 39.64 -63.65
N SER A 942 4.10 40.53 -62.71
CA SER A 942 3.60 40.15 -61.39
C SER A 942 2.32 39.31 -61.50
N PRO A 943 2.19 38.19 -60.77
CA PRO A 943 0.95 37.39 -60.74
C PRO A 943 -0.29 38.16 -60.25
N ALA A 944 -0.10 39.22 -59.45
CA ALA A 944 -1.18 40.09 -58.98
C ALA A 944 -1.64 41.14 -60.02
N ALA A 945 -0.97 41.27 -61.16
CA ALA A 945 -1.31 42.24 -62.19
C ALA A 945 -2.36 41.69 -63.17
N VAL A 946 -3.64 41.95 -62.92
CA VAL A 946 -4.72 41.74 -63.91
C VAL A 946 -5.36 43.08 -64.26
N GLN A 947 -4.72 43.84 -65.14
CA GLN A 947 -5.30 45.07 -65.70
C GLN A 947 -5.55 44.89 -67.20
N PRO A 948 -6.79 45.05 -67.68
CA PRO A 948 -7.06 45.06 -69.12
C PRO A 948 -6.46 46.32 -69.77
N PRO A 949 -6.07 46.26 -71.06
CA PRO A 949 -5.45 47.39 -71.75
C PRO A 949 -6.36 48.63 -71.74
N ILE A 950 -5.83 49.76 -71.30
CA ILE A 950 -6.57 51.03 -71.16
C ILE A 950 -6.64 51.70 -72.52
N THR A 951 -7.85 51.89 -73.06
CA THR A 951 -8.06 52.63 -74.32
C THR A 951 -8.71 53.99 -74.04
N THR A 952 -8.02 55.07 -74.39
CA THR A 952 -8.49 56.46 -74.23
C THR A 952 -8.59 57.15 -75.58
N VAL A 953 -9.71 57.81 -75.86
CA VAL A 953 -9.84 58.67 -77.04
C VAL A 953 -9.13 59.99 -76.75
N ALA A 954 -8.04 60.26 -77.45
CA ALA A 954 -7.25 61.46 -77.24
C ALA A 954 -7.88 62.68 -77.94
N ARG A 955 -8.48 62.52 -79.13
CA ARG A 955 -9.11 63.62 -79.89
C ARG A 955 -10.26 63.12 -80.76
N GLU A 956 -11.23 63.99 -81.02
CA GLU A 956 -12.46 63.62 -81.73
C GLU A 956 -12.85 64.61 -82.84
N ASN A 957 -13.71 64.15 -83.76
CA ASN A 957 -14.31 64.93 -84.85
C ASN A 957 -13.31 65.57 -85.83
N LEU A 958 -12.20 64.90 -86.08
CA LEU A 958 -11.21 65.31 -87.07
C LEU A 958 -11.74 65.02 -88.48
N SER A 959 -11.43 65.89 -89.44
CA SER A 959 -11.74 65.66 -90.85
C SER A 959 -10.55 66.07 -91.72
N PHE A 960 -10.39 65.46 -92.89
CA PHE A 960 -9.32 65.80 -93.81
C PHE A 960 -9.91 66.36 -95.11
N THR A 961 -9.36 67.48 -95.58
CA THR A 961 -9.83 68.18 -96.78
C THR A 961 -8.68 68.44 -97.73
N TRP A 962 -8.83 68.06 -99.00
CA TRP A 962 -7.83 68.31 -100.04
C TRP A 962 -8.49 68.60 -101.39
N ASN A 963 -7.89 69.51 -102.16
CA ASN A 963 -8.44 70.03 -103.42
C ASN A 963 -7.79 69.30 -104.60
N ASN A 964 -8.53 68.42 -105.28
CA ASN A 964 -8.02 67.59 -106.38
C ASN A 964 -8.01 68.36 -107.72
N PRO A 965 -6.85 68.66 -108.36
CA PRO A 965 -6.80 69.52 -109.55
C PRO A 965 -7.16 68.85 -110.89
N MET A 966 -7.72 67.63 -110.91
CA MET A 966 -8.00 66.90 -112.16
C MET A 966 -9.49 66.56 -112.34
N HIS A 967 -10.30 67.58 -112.62
CA HIS A 967 -11.58 67.38 -113.31
C HIS A 967 -11.99 68.64 -114.08
N ASP A 968 -11.65 68.69 -115.37
CA ASP A 968 -12.42 69.36 -116.42
C ASP A 968 -11.94 68.87 -117.80
N ASP A 969 -12.70 67.96 -118.41
CA ASP A 969 -13.02 67.88 -119.84
C ASP A 969 -13.68 66.52 -120.18
N GLU A 970 -14.90 66.57 -120.75
CA GLU A 970 -15.69 65.48 -121.37
C GLU A 970 -15.14 65.08 -122.78
N PRO A 971 -15.67 64.07 -123.52
CA PRO A 971 -16.45 62.85 -123.18
C PRO A 971 -16.03 61.53 -123.93
N ALA A 972 -16.48 60.38 -123.40
CA ALA A 972 -16.82 59.07 -124.06
C ALA A 972 -15.74 58.28 -124.89
N PRO A 973 -15.93 56.98 -125.29
CA PRO A 973 -16.83 55.90 -124.83
C PRO A 973 -16.12 54.52 -124.55
N VAL A 974 -16.86 53.61 -123.90
CA VAL A 974 -16.95 52.13 -124.10
C VAL A 974 -15.67 51.30 -124.25
N SER A 975 -15.45 50.32 -123.37
CA SER A 975 -15.44 48.90 -123.78
C SER A 975 -15.38 47.94 -122.60
N ASP A 976 -16.26 46.95 -122.72
CA ASP A 976 -16.36 45.64 -122.10
C ASP A 976 -15.08 44.98 -121.55
N ASP A 977 -15.36 44.16 -120.54
CA ASP A 977 -14.95 42.75 -120.44
C ASP A 977 -14.09 42.32 -119.25
N ALA A 978 -14.51 41.12 -118.81
CA ALA A 978 -13.83 40.13 -118.00
C ALA A 978 -13.83 40.38 -116.47
N SER A 979 -14.63 39.64 -115.68
CA SER A 979 -14.51 38.21 -115.34
C SER A 979 -13.22 37.94 -114.55
N VAL A 980 -13.22 37.22 -113.42
CA VAL A 980 -13.28 35.76 -113.36
C VAL A 980 -13.26 35.31 -111.88
N THR A 981 -14.32 34.59 -111.48
CA THR A 981 -14.42 33.32 -110.72
C THR A 981 -13.49 33.01 -109.53
N ILE A 982 -14.02 32.76 -108.30
CA ILE A 982 -14.53 31.49 -107.68
C ILE A 982 -13.45 30.54 -107.11
N GLN A 983 -13.43 30.49 -105.77
CA GLN A 983 -13.34 29.34 -104.82
C GLN A 983 -12.20 28.26 -104.97
N PRO A 984 -12.25 27.13 -104.22
CA PRO A 984 -11.58 26.92 -102.93
C PRO A 984 -10.70 25.63 -102.92
N MET A 985 -9.96 25.31 -101.86
CA MET A 985 -9.55 23.92 -101.49
C MET A 985 -8.88 23.97 -100.09
N VAL A 986 -9.17 23.16 -99.07
CA VAL A 986 -9.38 21.70 -98.91
C VAL A 986 -8.08 20.93 -98.57
N LEU A 987 -8.24 19.93 -97.66
CA LEU A 987 -7.50 18.65 -97.48
C LEU A 987 -6.39 18.60 -96.37
N ILE A 988 -6.58 17.87 -95.25
CA ILE A 988 -6.34 16.42 -94.93
C ILE A 988 -4.92 16.11 -94.39
N GLY A 989 -4.82 15.22 -93.39
CA GLY A 989 -3.75 14.20 -93.43
C GLY A 989 -3.26 13.59 -92.12
N ILE A 990 -3.90 12.50 -91.71
CA ILE A 990 -3.49 11.48 -90.71
C ILE A 990 -2.25 10.68 -91.20
N ILE A 991 -1.50 10.05 -90.29
CA ILE A 991 -0.85 8.70 -90.30
C ILE A 991 0.34 8.73 -89.30
N GLY A 992 0.62 7.77 -88.41
CA GLY A 992 0.04 6.46 -88.15
C GLY A 992 0.89 5.71 -87.11
N MET A 993 0.22 4.86 -86.32
CA MET A 993 0.80 3.74 -85.57
C MET A 993 1.62 2.81 -86.48
N LEU A 994 2.64 2.12 -85.94
CA LEU A 994 2.68 0.65 -85.79
C LEU A 994 4.08 0.12 -85.44
N LEU A 995 4.06 -0.97 -84.66
CA LEU A 995 5.09 -2.00 -84.40
C LEU A 995 6.15 -1.67 -83.33
N GLY A 996 6.37 -2.47 -82.28
CA GLY A 996 5.90 -3.82 -81.97
C GLY A 996 7.05 -4.75 -81.60
N PHE A 997 7.04 -5.24 -80.36
CA PHE A 997 7.34 -6.63 -79.95
C PHE A 997 8.63 -7.34 -80.45
N ALA A 998 9.55 -7.61 -79.51
CA ALA A 998 10.32 -8.88 -79.37
C ALA A 998 11.11 -8.85 -78.04
N VAL A 999 10.61 -9.44 -76.95
CA VAL A 999 10.79 -10.85 -76.52
C VAL A 999 12.21 -11.22 -76.02
N ALA A 1000 12.31 -11.23 -74.69
CA ALA A 1000 12.80 -12.31 -73.82
C ALA A 1000 14.29 -12.65 -73.66
N ARG A 1001 14.53 -13.06 -72.39
CA ARG A 1001 15.49 -14.06 -71.85
C ARG A 1001 16.80 -13.57 -71.25
N GLY A 1002 16.90 -13.78 -69.93
CA GLY A 1002 18.17 -13.98 -69.22
C GLY A 1002 18.05 -14.05 -67.69
N PHE A 1003 17.55 -15.18 -67.15
CA PHE A 1003 17.85 -15.82 -65.84
C PHE A 1003 18.18 -14.95 -64.59
N ARG A 1004 17.41 -14.90 -63.48
CA ARG A 1004 16.91 -15.89 -62.48
C ARG A 1004 17.96 -16.47 -61.50
N VAL A 1005 17.46 -16.67 -60.26
CA VAL A 1005 17.90 -17.48 -59.09
C VAL A 1005 18.89 -16.77 -58.14
N LEU A 1006 18.68 -16.59 -56.82
CA LEU A 1006 18.07 -17.40 -55.74
C LEU A 1006 17.38 -16.48 -54.70
N ASN A 1007 16.08 -16.68 -54.43
CA ASN A 1007 15.49 -17.42 -53.28
C ASN A 1007 15.56 -16.63 -51.96
N ALA A 1008 14.53 -16.55 -51.13
CA ALA A 1008 13.23 -17.19 -51.05
C ALA A 1008 12.43 -16.36 -50.02
N SER A 1009 11.25 -15.85 -50.36
CA SER A 1009 9.91 -16.45 -50.12
C SER A 1009 9.55 -16.46 -48.63
N SER A 1010 8.37 -16.07 -48.16
CA SER A 1010 7.02 -15.87 -48.70
C SER A 1010 6.15 -15.71 -47.44
N SER A 1011 4.92 -15.22 -47.34
CA SER A 1011 3.77 -14.82 -48.17
C SER A 1011 2.70 -14.45 -47.11
N GLY A 1012 1.65 -13.66 -47.32
CA GLY A 1012 1.01 -13.08 -48.50
C GLY A 1012 0.18 -11.86 -48.03
N GLN A 1013 -0.14 -10.91 -48.92
CA GLN A 1013 -1.43 -10.82 -49.65
C GLN A 1013 -2.64 -10.77 -48.69
N GLU A 1014 -3.56 -9.80 -48.72
CA GLU A 1014 -4.18 -8.97 -49.77
C GLU A 1014 -4.53 -7.60 -49.10
N GLY A 1015 -4.79 -6.45 -49.73
CA GLY A 1015 -5.27 -6.11 -51.06
C GLY A 1015 -6.34 -5.01 -50.95
N SER A 1016 -6.13 -3.90 -51.67
CA SER A 1016 -7.12 -2.97 -52.24
C SER A 1016 -7.94 -1.97 -51.40
N TYR A 1017 -7.59 -0.69 -51.57
CA TYR A 1017 -8.44 0.51 -51.84
C TYR A 1017 -9.64 0.24 -52.79
N PRO A 1018 -10.63 1.15 -53.08
CA PRO A 1018 -10.68 2.63 -52.89
C PRO A 1018 -12.06 3.22 -52.44
N PRO A 1019 -12.21 4.56 -52.40
CA PRO A 1019 -13.38 5.31 -51.91
C PRO A 1019 -14.30 5.86 -53.02
N PHE A 1020 -15.51 6.31 -52.66
CA PHE A 1020 -16.41 7.23 -53.41
C PHE A 1020 -17.38 7.87 -52.40
N SER A 1021 -17.29 9.17 -52.12
CA SER A 1021 -17.90 10.33 -52.81
C SER A 1021 -19.35 10.63 -52.42
N ASP A 1022 -19.50 11.79 -51.76
CA ASP A 1022 -20.42 12.90 -52.03
C ASP A 1022 -21.96 12.81 -51.98
N GLU A 1023 -22.46 13.90 -51.39
CA GLU A 1023 -23.69 14.67 -51.65
C GLU A 1023 -24.98 14.46 -50.80
N LYS A 1024 -25.27 15.55 -50.08
CA LYS A 1024 -26.54 16.32 -49.99
C LYS A 1024 -27.62 15.95 -48.94
N LEU A 1025 -27.78 16.92 -48.02
CA LEU A 1025 -28.99 17.70 -47.72
C LEU A 1025 -30.37 17.02 -47.90
N ALA A 1026 -31.12 16.87 -46.79
CA ALA A 1026 -32.24 17.74 -46.42
C ALA A 1026 -33.13 17.14 -45.30
N GLN A 1027 -33.35 17.98 -44.28
CA GLN A 1027 -34.59 18.21 -43.50
C GLN A 1027 -35.64 17.09 -43.36
N GLY A 1028 -36.05 16.83 -42.10
CA GLY A 1028 -37.44 16.43 -41.83
C GLY A 1028 -37.71 15.70 -40.51
N ILE A 1029 -37.90 16.45 -39.43
CA ILE A 1029 -39.01 16.36 -38.46
C ILE A 1029 -39.60 14.96 -38.17
N GLY A 1030 -39.54 14.53 -36.91
CA GLY A 1030 -40.50 13.55 -36.38
C GLY A 1030 -40.06 12.85 -35.09
N SER A 1031 -40.76 13.13 -34.00
CA SER A 1031 -40.55 12.67 -32.63
C SER A 1031 -40.92 11.21 -32.36
N SER A 1032 -40.54 10.76 -31.13
CA SER A 1032 -41.17 9.74 -30.26
C SER A 1032 -41.16 8.29 -30.77
N THR A 1033 -40.78 7.26 -30.02
CA THR A 1033 -41.03 6.94 -28.60
C THR A 1033 -40.28 5.65 -28.25
N GLU A 1034 -39.93 5.51 -26.96
CA GLU A 1034 -39.94 4.28 -26.14
C GLU A 1034 -38.94 3.12 -26.38
N GLN A 1035 -38.20 2.86 -25.29
CA GLN A 1035 -37.96 1.57 -24.61
C GLN A 1035 -37.18 0.48 -25.37
N GLU A 1036 -35.91 0.28 -24.99
CA GLU A 1036 -35.51 -0.62 -23.89
C GLU A 1036 -34.20 -0.12 -23.26
#